data_AF-A0A8F9TVN6-F1
#
_entry.id   AF-A0A8F9TVN6-F1
#
_cell.length_a   1.000
_cell.length_b   1.000
_cell.length_c   1.000
_cell.angle_alpha   90.00
_cell.angle_beta   90.00
_cell.angle_gamma   90.00
#
_symmetry.space_group_name_H-M   'P 1'
#
loop_
_entity.id
_entity.type
_entity.pdbx_description
1 polymer ?
#
loop_
_entity_poly.entity_id
_entity_poly.type
_entity_poly.pdbx_seq_one_letter_code
_entity_poly.pdbx_strand_id
1 'polypeptide(L)'
;MMFRSSLFRWVHLAALTAPVLWGGEPATLVAREDTRIHVSPRGDDGASGGAGAPVATLPRAMALARAARAADAGARIHILLADGIYRLAAPLVLGREDTPATGGVLSFESAGGRAIVSGGVPIRSWTRVASGEEPAGTAEAARGKLWMASVPEALHGRAFRTLYDEMERLPRARSARYLARGKHRGLADRLQKRDVIEFPAGSIKSWPNLDDVEILSRPNHNWLVNYLSLASVDEAALTARTTLPATYTPTGEFWVENVIESLDTPGEWVLRRAEGRVYFWPRGAEPGPNIVAPAVTTLVRVAGEEGCGGAPDEPVRGVEFVGLTFAHTDRDAWRGDDAGLQHDWAMWDKDDACLRFRVAENCAVRDCIFEAAGGQGIRADLYARALEIRGNTFRHLGAGGVLLCGYGPGTRDVNGGDEIVDNEFHHLGELWWHAPAVFLWQSGGNLVAHNYLHDLPYNGMVLDGVRPRYFAIATPKVPRPEFPPNLRENLRLMRWREIGNPRTTEAILPFAHTRDNVVRDNEIHDAMQVLRDGNGIYLSSAGKGNVIQRNVIYNMGGSAAIRTDDDQSYCTITDNVTFGVGIVIKDFNATWNNIMVNGGLRITSDRPDSRVERNVYVSYTGQSRFYEVDTVNSYFGNAPGDTMLGNYNPDHKPIVPPKTDHNLFSTSDRVGAEAFIQGMQRAWGNDRASRIGDPQFRDAAHGDFRFGENSPAEALGIHSVDTTHVGLLREPMVERLKRTSPIDLQQTATSKDRG
;
A
#
# COMPACT_ATOMS: atom_id res chain seq x y z
N MET A 1 -25.64 -52.55 -11.65
CA MET A 1 -25.92 -51.10 -11.81
C MET A 1 -24.57 -50.43 -11.92
N MET A 2 -24.13 -50.16 -13.15
CA MET A 2 -22.72 -49.89 -13.50
C MET A 2 -22.34 -48.43 -13.30
N PHE A 3 -21.16 -48.23 -12.72
CA PHE A 3 -20.38 -46.99 -12.72
C PHE A 3 -20.11 -46.51 -14.15
N ARG A 4 -20.27 -45.20 -14.40
CA ARG A 4 -19.73 -44.53 -15.58
C ARG A 4 -18.81 -43.40 -15.16
N SER A 5 -17.55 -43.59 -15.51
CA SER A 5 -16.47 -42.62 -15.64
C SER A 5 -16.83 -41.51 -16.63
N SER A 6 -16.57 -40.25 -16.28
CA SER A 6 -16.52 -39.13 -17.24
C SER A 6 -15.12 -38.55 -17.29
N LEU A 7 -14.45 -38.82 -18.41
CA LEU A 7 -13.18 -38.25 -18.85
C LEU A 7 -13.25 -36.72 -18.96
N PHE A 8 -12.16 -36.07 -18.56
CA PHE A 8 -11.78 -34.71 -18.95
C PHE A 8 -11.73 -34.62 -20.49
N ARG A 9 -12.51 -33.70 -21.07
CA ARG A 9 -12.36 -33.27 -22.46
C ARG A 9 -11.52 -32.00 -22.51
N TRP A 10 -10.38 -32.11 -23.18
CA TRP A 10 -9.63 -30.99 -23.73
C TRP A 10 -10.50 -30.27 -24.77
N VAL A 11 -10.73 -28.97 -24.59
CA VAL A 11 -11.35 -28.12 -25.61
C VAL A 11 -10.27 -27.75 -26.61
N HIS A 12 -10.24 -28.45 -27.74
CA HIS A 12 -9.56 -27.98 -28.93
C HIS A 12 -10.36 -26.81 -29.53
N LEU A 13 -9.70 -25.65 -29.62
CA LEU A 13 -10.19 -24.47 -30.33
C LEU A 13 -10.20 -24.78 -31.83
N ALA A 14 -11.37 -25.11 -32.39
CA ALA A 14 -11.55 -25.26 -33.83
C ALA A 14 -11.74 -23.86 -34.45
N ALA A 15 -10.80 -23.46 -35.31
CA ALA A 15 -10.90 -22.25 -36.11
C ALA A 15 -12.03 -22.40 -37.15
N LEU A 16 -13.09 -21.61 -36.98
CA LEU A 16 -14.11 -21.37 -38.02
C LEU A 16 -13.61 -20.25 -38.93
N THR A 17 -13.00 -20.61 -40.06
CA THR A 17 -12.71 -19.68 -41.15
C THR A 17 -13.96 -19.50 -42.01
N ALA A 18 -14.69 -18.41 -41.79
CA ALA A 18 -15.64 -17.89 -42.79
C ALA A 18 -14.87 -17.00 -43.78
N PRO A 19 -15.08 -17.10 -45.10
CA PRO A 19 -14.45 -16.20 -46.05
C PRO A 19 -15.12 -14.83 -45.96
N VAL A 20 -14.42 -13.86 -45.38
CA VAL A 20 -14.76 -12.44 -45.52
C VAL A 20 -14.37 -12.02 -46.92
N LEU A 21 -15.35 -11.68 -47.75
CA LEU A 21 -15.15 -11.03 -49.04
C LEU A 21 -14.56 -9.63 -48.79
N TRP A 22 -13.26 -9.47 -49.03
CA TRP A 22 -12.59 -8.18 -49.06
C TRP A 22 -12.98 -7.43 -50.35
N GLY A 23 -14.00 -6.60 -50.24
CA GLY A 23 -14.34 -5.57 -51.22
C GLY A 23 -14.09 -4.19 -50.61
N GLY A 24 -12.83 -3.84 -50.40
CA GLY A 24 -12.41 -2.50 -49.97
C GLY A 24 -10.96 -2.30 -50.38
N GLU A 25 -10.67 -1.23 -51.11
CA GLU A 25 -9.29 -0.85 -51.45
C GLU A 25 -8.45 -0.74 -50.16
N PRO A 26 -7.18 -1.16 -50.17
CA PRO A 26 -6.30 -0.99 -49.03
C PRO A 26 -6.16 0.51 -48.77
N ALA A 27 -6.74 0.99 -47.66
CA ALA A 27 -6.44 2.30 -47.14
C ALA A 27 -4.93 2.35 -46.90
N THR A 28 -4.21 3.09 -47.73
CA THR A 28 -2.81 3.44 -47.51
C THR A 28 -2.70 4.08 -46.13
N LEU A 29 -2.17 3.32 -45.16
CA LEU A 29 -1.69 3.85 -43.89
C LEU A 29 -0.52 4.79 -44.20
N VAL A 30 -0.83 6.06 -44.41
CA VAL A 30 0.17 7.12 -44.38
C VAL A 30 0.72 7.11 -42.95
N ALA A 31 2.01 6.82 -42.78
CA ALA A 31 2.68 6.97 -41.50
C ALA A 31 2.50 8.42 -41.04
N ARG A 32 1.70 8.63 -39.99
CA ARG A 32 1.48 9.97 -39.43
C ARG A 32 2.75 10.38 -38.70
N GLU A 33 3.25 11.58 -38.98
CA GLU A 33 4.41 12.12 -38.26
C GLU A 33 4.03 12.46 -36.81
N ASP A 34 4.90 12.07 -35.88
CA ASP A 34 4.75 12.40 -34.47
C ASP A 34 4.95 13.91 -34.24
N THR A 35 4.02 14.54 -33.52
CA THR A 35 4.15 15.92 -33.05
C THR A 35 5.02 15.95 -31.80
N ARG A 36 6.15 16.67 -31.84
CA ARG A 36 7.08 16.79 -30.71
C ARG A 36 7.08 18.21 -30.15
N ILE A 37 6.76 18.34 -28.87
CA ILE A 37 6.72 19.62 -28.15
C ILE A 37 7.82 19.60 -27.09
N HIS A 38 8.83 20.43 -27.27
CA HIS A 38 9.99 20.53 -26.38
C HIS A 38 9.72 21.54 -25.26
N VAL A 39 9.99 21.12 -24.03
CA VAL A 39 9.84 21.94 -22.81
C VAL A 39 11.18 22.03 -22.10
N SER A 40 11.62 23.23 -21.71
CA SER A 40 12.87 23.45 -20.97
C SER A 40 12.67 24.48 -19.88
N PRO A 41 13.27 24.33 -18.67
CA PRO A 41 13.20 25.38 -17.64
C PRO A 41 13.82 26.71 -18.07
N ARG A 42 14.60 26.73 -19.16
CA ARG A 42 15.17 27.94 -19.78
C ARG A 42 14.46 28.35 -21.07
N GLY A 43 13.34 27.69 -21.41
CA GLY A 43 12.53 28.01 -22.58
C GLY A 43 11.73 29.29 -22.40
N ASP A 44 10.87 29.56 -23.37
CA ASP A 44 9.97 30.73 -23.39
C ASP A 44 8.56 30.28 -23.81
N ASP A 45 7.54 30.59 -23.00
CA ASP A 45 6.15 30.23 -23.32
C ASP A 45 5.59 30.99 -24.54
N GLY A 46 6.25 32.04 -24.99
CA GLY A 46 6.00 32.70 -26.29
C GLY A 46 6.54 31.91 -27.50
N ALA A 47 7.38 30.90 -27.29
CA ALA A 47 8.00 30.12 -28.35
C ALA A 47 7.05 29.10 -29.00
N SER A 48 7.51 28.47 -30.09
CA SER A 48 6.74 27.49 -30.85
C SER A 48 6.68 26.10 -30.22
N GLY A 49 7.58 25.77 -29.29
CA GLY A 49 7.73 24.43 -28.73
C GLY A 49 8.56 23.48 -29.61
N GLY A 50 9.23 23.98 -30.64
CA GLY A 50 10.19 23.20 -31.44
C GLY A 50 11.53 23.00 -30.71
N ALA A 51 12.37 22.07 -31.17
CA ALA A 51 13.65 21.76 -30.54
C ALA A 51 14.59 22.97 -30.35
N GLY A 52 14.60 23.90 -31.30
CA GLY A 52 15.38 25.14 -31.23
C GLY A 52 14.69 26.31 -30.49
N ALA A 53 13.42 26.14 -30.12
CA ALA A 53 12.60 27.17 -29.48
C ALA A 53 11.60 26.52 -28.50
N PRO A 54 12.10 25.87 -27.42
CA PRO A 54 11.27 25.14 -26.47
C PRO A 54 10.43 26.10 -25.62
N VAL A 55 9.25 25.62 -25.20
CA VAL A 55 8.42 26.34 -24.22
C VAL A 55 8.94 26.15 -22.80
N ALA A 56 8.57 27.03 -21.87
CA ALA A 56 9.06 26.99 -20.51
C ALA A 56 8.24 26.06 -19.61
N THR A 57 6.93 25.99 -19.82
CA THR A 57 6.00 25.38 -18.86
C THR A 57 5.16 24.24 -19.45
N LEU A 58 4.77 23.30 -18.57
CA LEU A 58 3.87 22.20 -18.93
C LEU A 58 2.46 22.66 -19.34
N PRO A 59 1.82 23.64 -18.66
CA PRO A 59 0.55 24.20 -19.13
C PRO A 59 0.64 24.75 -20.57
N ARG A 60 1.73 25.43 -20.92
CA ARG A 60 1.92 25.92 -22.29
C ARG A 60 2.12 24.78 -23.29
N ALA A 61 2.92 23.77 -22.93
CA ALA A 61 3.09 22.57 -23.75
C ALA A 61 1.75 21.87 -24.01
N MET A 62 0.88 21.78 -23.00
CA MET A 62 -0.46 21.22 -23.14
C MET A 62 -1.38 22.06 -24.04
N ALA A 63 -1.29 23.39 -23.99
CA ALA A 63 -2.02 24.24 -24.92
C ALA A 63 -1.61 23.98 -26.38
N LEU A 64 -0.32 23.77 -26.63
CA LEU A 64 0.19 23.37 -27.95
C LEU A 64 -0.29 21.97 -28.35
N ALA A 65 -0.27 21.01 -27.43
CA ALA A 65 -0.78 19.65 -27.66
C ALA A 65 -2.26 19.66 -28.05
N ARG A 66 -3.09 20.44 -27.35
CA ARG A 66 -4.52 20.60 -27.66
C ARG A 66 -4.74 21.24 -29.02
N ALA A 67 -3.94 22.26 -29.38
CA ALA A 67 -4.01 22.88 -30.70
C ALA A 67 -3.61 21.89 -31.82
N ALA A 68 -2.55 21.11 -31.62
CA ALA A 68 -2.12 20.08 -32.56
C ALA A 68 -3.21 19.01 -32.76
N ARG A 69 -3.85 18.57 -31.66
CA ARG A 69 -4.95 17.60 -31.69
C ARG A 69 -6.21 18.13 -32.34
N ALA A 70 -6.52 19.42 -32.17
CA ALA A 70 -7.62 20.06 -32.87
C ALA A 70 -7.39 20.11 -34.40
N ALA A 71 -6.13 20.15 -34.83
CA ALA A 71 -5.75 20.11 -36.24
C ALA A 71 -5.74 18.66 -36.81
N ASP A 72 -5.26 17.68 -36.02
CA ASP A 72 -5.36 16.25 -36.32
C ASP A 72 -5.71 15.44 -35.07
N ALA A 73 -6.95 14.95 -35.01
CA ALA A 73 -7.46 14.20 -33.86
C ALA A 73 -6.70 12.88 -33.59
N GLY A 74 -6.03 12.32 -34.61
CA GLY A 74 -5.18 11.14 -34.47
C GLY A 74 -3.69 11.45 -34.38
N ALA A 75 -3.31 12.69 -34.08
CA ALA A 75 -1.92 13.06 -33.84
C ALA A 75 -1.35 12.26 -32.66
N ARG A 76 -0.13 11.77 -32.84
CA ARG A 76 0.71 11.22 -31.76
C ARG A 76 1.55 12.37 -31.21
N ILE A 77 1.34 12.72 -29.95
CA ILE A 77 1.91 13.93 -29.36
C ILE A 77 2.87 13.53 -28.23
N HIS A 78 4.12 13.96 -28.38
CA HIS A 78 5.20 13.71 -27.43
C HIS A 78 5.67 15.02 -26.81
N ILE A 79 5.46 15.20 -25.52
CA ILE A 79 5.95 16.34 -24.75
C ILE A 79 7.32 15.93 -24.16
N LEU A 80 8.38 16.50 -24.72
CA LEU A 80 9.77 16.15 -24.41
C LEU A 80 10.36 17.17 -23.42
N LEU A 81 10.56 16.74 -22.18
CA LEU A 81 11.10 17.56 -21.11
C LEU A 81 12.64 17.43 -21.08
N ALA A 82 13.33 18.54 -21.30
CA ALA A 82 14.76 18.63 -21.02
C ALA A 82 15.07 18.44 -19.52
N ASP A 83 16.36 18.27 -19.20
CA ASP A 83 16.78 18.17 -17.80
C ASP A 83 16.44 19.44 -17.00
N GLY A 84 15.97 19.25 -15.78
CA GLY A 84 15.71 20.31 -14.80
C GLY A 84 14.34 20.20 -14.12
N ILE A 85 13.97 21.24 -13.38
CA ILE A 85 12.83 21.23 -12.46
C ILE A 85 11.67 22.05 -13.02
N TYR A 86 10.53 21.39 -13.22
CA TYR A 86 9.27 21.95 -13.71
C TYR A 86 8.31 22.10 -12.54
N ARG A 87 8.16 23.34 -12.03
CA ARG A 87 7.38 23.63 -10.83
C ARG A 87 5.90 23.85 -11.15
N LEU A 88 5.04 23.18 -10.40
CA LEU A 88 3.58 23.29 -10.49
C LEU A 88 3.03 24.01 -9.26
N ALA A 89 2.44 25.19 -9.48
CA ALA A 89 1.73 25.94 -8.44
C ALA A 89 0.28 25.42 -8.22
N ALA A 90 -0.23 24.65 -9.18
CA ALA A 90 -1.51 23.97 -9.14
C ALA A 90 -1.39 22.65 -9.93
N PRO A 91 -2.24 21.64 -9.69
CA PRO A 91 -2.19 20.37 -10.41
C PRO A 91 -2.37 20.59 -11.93
N LEU A 92 -1.59 19.88 -12.75
CA LEU A 92 -1.84 19.77 -14.18
C LEU A 92 -3.02 18.82 -14.39
N VAL A 93 -4.13 19.31 -14.93
CA VAL A 93 -5.32 18.49 -15.19
C VAL A 93 -5.36 18.11 -16.67
N LEU A 94 -5.40 16.81 -16.93
CA LEU A 94 -5.56 16.21 -18.25
C LEU A 94 -7.00 15.68 -18.34
N GLY A 95 -7.82 16.39 -19.11
CA GLY A 95 -9.25 16.16 -19.24
C GLY A 95 -9.61 15.31 -20.46
N ARG A 96 -10.90 15.14 -20.71
CA ARG A 96 -11.41 14.38 -21.86
C ARG A 96 -10.88 14.89 -23.19
N GLU A 97 -10.71 16.20 -23.32
CA GLU A 97 -10.15 16.86 -24.49
C GLU A 97 -8.70 16.44 -24.80
N ASP A 98 -8.01 15.85 -23.82
CA ASP A 98 -6.64 15.36 -23.94
C ASP A 98 -6.54 13.88 -24.31
N THR A 99 -7.69 13.21 -24.48
CA THR A 99 -7.76 11.82 -24.95
C THR A 99 -7.39 11.75 -26.43
N PRO A 100 -6.37 10.98 -26.83
CA PRO A 100 -6.07 10.74 -28.24
C PRO A 100 -7.20 9.93 -28.90
N ALA A 101 -7.42 10.13 -30.21
CA ALA A 101 -8.22 9.19 -30.98
C ALA A 101 -7.56 7.80 -31.00
N THR A 102 -8.30 6.75 -31.36
CA THR A 102 -7.80 5.38 -31.43
C THR A 102 -6.49 5.30 -32.21
N GLY A 103 -5.42 4.78 -31.58
CA GLY A 103 -4.07 4.67 -32.15
C GLY A 103 -3.15 5.88 -31.93
N GLY A 104 -3.66 6.99 -31.40
CA GLY A 104 -2.88 8.15 -30.94
C GLY A 104 -2.33 7.97 -29.52
N VAL A 105 -1.42 8.86 -29.11
CA VAL A 105 -0.81 8.89 -27.77
C VAL A 105 -0.58 10.33 -27.34
N LEU A 106 -0.68 10.60 -26.03
CA LEU A 106 -0.15 11.80 -25.40
C LEU A 106 0.89 11.37 -24.36
N SER A 107 2.17 11.54 -24.66
CA SER A 107 3.25 11.17 -23.75
C SER A 107 3.96 12.40 -23.17
N PHE A 108 4.42 12.26 -21.92
CA PHE A 108 5.35 13.16 -21.26
C PHE A 108 6.63 12.37 -20.97
N GLU A 109 7.73 12.80 -21.59
CA GLU A 109 8.96 12.02 -21.62
C GLU A 109 10.13 12.87 -21.12
N SER A 110 10.99 12.29 -20.28
CA SER A 110 12.29 12.90 -20.02
C SER A 110 13.24 12.66 -21.18
N ALA A 111 13.78 13.73 -21.77
CA ALA A 111 14.76 13.64 -22.85
C ALA A 111 16.16 13.20 -22.36
N GLY A 112 16.48 13.43 -21.08
CA GLY A 112 17.80 13.17 -20.49
C GLY A 112 17.79 12.39 -19.17
N GLY A 113 16.62 11.94 -18.71
CA GLY A 113 16.43 11.17 -17.48
C GLY A 113 16.49 12.00 -16.18
N ARG A 114 16.58 13.34 -16.26
CA ARG A 114 16.64 14.22 -15.08
C ARG A 114 15.60 15.34 -15.14
N ALA A 115 14.44 15.08 -15.73
CA ALA A 115 13.30 15.99 -15.69
C ALA A 115 12.46 15.73 -14.43
N ILE A 116 12.36 16.73 -13.55
CA ILE A 116 11.64 16.66 -12.28
C ILE A 116 10.38 17.51 -12.35
N VAL A 117 9.20 16.88 -12.28
CA VAL A 117 7.92 17.54 -12.06
C VAL A 117 7.73 17.72 -10.56
N SER A 118 7.70 18.98 -10.10
CA SER A 118 7.81 19.31 -8.68
C SER A 118 6.67 20.20 -8.20
N GLY A 119 6.08 19.88 -7.06
CA GLY A 119 5.14 20.75 -6.35
C GLY A 119 5.81 21.82 -5.48
N GLY A 120 7.14 21.76 -5.34
CA GLY A 120 7.92 22.57 -4.41
C GLY A 120 8.07 24.03 -4.83
N VAL A 121 7.72 24.94 -3.91
CA VAL A 121 7.95 26.38 -3.98
C VAL A 121 9.15 26.73 -3.11
N PRO A 122 10.23 27.32 -3.66
CA PRO A 122 11.39 27.71 -2.87
C PRO A 122 11.05 28.69 -1.75
N ILE A 123 11.46 28.36 -0.53
CA ILE A 123 11.45 29.29 0.60
C ILE A 123 12.74 30.11 0.53
N ARG A 124 12.58 31.43 0.38
CA ARG A 124 13.68 32.37 0.16
C ARG A 124 13.85 33.30 1.37
N SER A 125 14.93 34.08 1.35
CA SER A 125 15.15 35.18 2.30
C SER A 125 15.22 34.75 3.77
N TRP A 126 15.87 33.62 4.02
CA TRP A 126 16.16 33.15 5.37
C TRP A 126 16.97 34.21 6.14
N THR A 127 16.51 34.55 7.33
CA THR A 127 17.19 35.47 8.24
C THR A 127 17.39 34.78 9.58
N ARG A 128 18.59 34.88 10.15
CA ARG A 128 18.86 34.34 11.48
C ARG A 128 18.03 35.09 12.52
N VAL A 129 17.38 34.36 13.41
CA VAL A 129 16.66 34.95 14.54
C VAL A 129 17.69 35.42 15.55
N ALA A 130 17.61 36.69 15.97
CA ALA A 130 18.54 37.23 16.95
C ALA A 130 18.36 36.54 18.30
N SER A 131 19.48 36.36 19.02
CA SER A 131 19.45 35.77 20.36
C SER A 131 18.61 36.63 21.32
N GLY A 132 17.59 36.05 21.92
CA GLY A 132 16.61 36.73 22.77
C GLY A 132 15.36 37.23 22.04
N GLU A 133 15.32 37.16 20.71
CA GLU A 133 14.15 37.48 19.88
C GLU A 133 13.41 36.23 19.36
N GLU A 134 13.81 35.04 19.81
CA GLU A 134 13.13 33.80 19.42
C GLU A 134 11.70 33.75 19.96
N PRO A 135 10.78 33.04 19.28
CA PRO A 135 9.39 32.94 19.73
C PRO A 135 9.31 32.39 21.17
N ALA A 136 8.36 32.92 21.94
CA ALA A 136 8.10 32.45 23.28
C ALA A 136 7.88 30.92 23.30
N GLY A 137 8.56 30.24 24.22
CA GLY A 137 8.56 28.77 24.32
C GLY A 137 9.72 28.07 23.60
N THR A 138 10.51 28.77 22.78
CA THR A 138 11.66 28.16 22.07
C THR A 138 12.51 27.29 23.00
N ALA A 139 12.70 26.03 22.59
CA ALA A 139 13.48 25.05 23.33
C ALA A 139 14.88 25.58 23.63
N GLU A 140 15.41 25.29 24.83
CA GLU A 140 16.72 25.77 25.26
C GLU A 140 17.82 25.39 24.26
N ALA A 141 17.76 24.15 23.74
CA ALA A 141 18.71 23.64 22.75
C ALA A 141 18.75 24.46 21.45
N ALA A 142 17.66 25.13 21.08
CA ALA A 142 17.49 25.82 19.80
C ALA A 142 17.76 27.34 19.88
N ARG A 143 17.93 27.90 21.09
CA ARG A 143 18.22 29.33 21.29
C ARG A 143 19.52 29.73 20.58
N GLY A 144 19.47 30.86 19.88
CA GLY A 144 20.55 31.39 19.05
C GLY A 144 20.82 30.61 17.74
N LYS A 145 20.05 29.56 17.44
CA LYS A 145 20.28 28.68 16.27
C LYS A 145 19.17 28.76 15.21
N LEU A 146 18.08 29.43 15.52
CA LEU A 146 16.94 29.52 14.61
C LEU A 146 17.18 30.46 13.44
N TRP A 147 16.63 30.06 12.32
CA TRP A 147 16.41 30.90 11.15
C TRP A 147 14.91 31.02 10.91
N MET A 148 14.50 32.14 10.31
CA MET A 148 13.12 32.35 9.90
C MET A 148 13.04 32.81 8.45
N ALA A 149 11.94 32.47 7.79
CA ALA A 149 11.59 33.01 6.48
C ALA A 149 10.11 33.40 6.45
N SER A 150 9.78 34.42 5.66
CA SER A 150 8.40 34.83 5.45
C SER A 150 7.73 33.89 4.44
N VAL A 151 6.49 33.50 4.76
CA VAL A 151 5.59 32.74 3.88
C VAL A 151 4.23 33.44 3.88
N PRO A 152 4.07 34.55 3.14
CA PRO A 152 2.83 35.35 3.16
C PRO A 152 1.59 34.57 2.74
N GLU A 153 1.74 33.54 1.91
CA GLU A 153 0.64 32.65 1.51
C GLU A 153 0.05 31.89 2.71
N ALA A 154 0.83 31.67 3.77
CA ALA A 154 0.35 31.01 4.98
C ALA A 154 -0.67 31.86 5.75
N LEU A 155 -0.60 33.19 5.64
CA LEU A 155 -1.60 34.12 6.19
C LEU A 155 -2.97 33.97 5.49
N HIS A 156 -2.98 33.52 4.24
CA HIS A 156 -4.16 33.36 3.41
C HIS A 156 -4.70 31.92 3.44
N GLY A 157 -4.34 31.15 4.48
CA GLY A 157 -4.87 29.82 4.72
C GLY A 157 -4.01 28.67 4.18
N ARG A 158 -2.95 28.92 3.40
CA ARG A 158 -2.04 27.87 2.91
C ARG A 158 -1.29 27.24 4.09
N ALA A 159 -1.67 26.02 4.47
CA ALA A 159 -0.88 25.17 5.35
C ALA A 159 -0.06 24.22 4.51
N PHE A 160 1.21 24.02 4.87
CA PHE A 160 1.99 22.89 4.39
C PHE A 160 2.46 22.05 5.59
N ARG A 161 2.47 20.73 5.40
CA ARG A 161 2.81 19.76 6.46
C ARG A 161 4.16 19.10 6.24
N THR A 162 4.75 19.32 5.07
CA THR A 162 6.04 18.82 4.66
C THR A 162 6.91 19.97 4.16
N LEU A 163 8.22 19.87 4.40
CA LEU A 163 9.23 20.79 3.93
C LEU A 163 10.39 19.94 3.43
N TYR A 164 11.02 20.32 2.33
CA TYR A 164 12.08 19.53 1.72
C TYR A 164 13.34 20.37 1.56
N ASP A 165 14.51 19.79 1.79
CA ASP A 165 15.80 20.35 1.39
C ASP A 165 16.34 19.49 0.26
N GLU A 166 16.34 20.03 -0.96
CA GLU A 166 16.46 19.23 -2.18
C GLU A 166 15.43 18.08 -2.15
N MET A 167 15.88 16.81 -2.18
CA MET A 167 15.03 15.61 -2.17
C MET A 167 14.88 14.98 -0.77
N GLU A 168 15.41 15.59 0.30
CA GLU A 168 15.21 15.11 1.68
C GLU A 168 14.00 15.79 2.31
N ARG A 169 13.04 15.02 2.84
CA ARG A 169 11.96 15.60 3.65
C ARG A 169 12.49 15.95 5.05
N LEU A 170 12.44 17.22 5.40
CA LEU A 170 12.86 17.73 6.71
C LEU A 170 11.85 17.33 7.81
N PRO A 171 12.34 16.86 8.97
CA PRO A 171 11.47 16.51 10.09
C PRO A 171 10.72 17.74 10.59
N ARG A 172 9.39 17.64 10.68
CA ARG A 172 8.58 18.65 11.34
C ARG A 172 8.76 18.49 12.86
N ALA A 173 8.97 19.59 13.57
CA ALA A 173 9.21 19.59 15.01
C ALA A 173 8.14 18.77 15.75
N ARG A 174 8.58 17.79 16.55
CA ARG A 174 7.71 16.78 17.17
C ARG A 174 8.11 16.55 18.62
N SER A 175 7.14 16.57 19.53
CA SER A 175 7.38 16.32 20.95
C SER A 175 7.94 14.92 21.20
N ALA A 176 8.49 14.70 22.39
CA ALA A 176 8.70 13.33 22.87
C ALA A 176 7.37 12.54 22.88
N ARG A 177 7.47 11.22 22.72
CA ARG A 177 6.33 10.31 22.81
C ARG A 177 5.72 10.38 24.20
N TYR A 178 4.39 10.50 24.29
CA TYR A 178 3.64 10.28 25.53
C TYR A 178 2.58 9.20 25.35
N LEU A 179 2.09 8.69 26.48
CA LEU A 179 1.09 7.61 26.51
C LEU A 179 -0.26 8.17 26.97
N ALA A 180 -1.24 8.16 26.07
CA ALA A 180 -2.63 8.43 26.43
C ALA A 180 -3.28 7.16 27.01
N ARG A 181 -3.96 7.30 28.15
CA ARG A 181 -4.66 6.22 28.85
C ARG A 181 -6.10 6.66 29.09
N GLY A 182 -7.05 5.72 29.06
CA GLY A 182 -8.47 6.03 29.23
C GLY A 182 -9.30 4.78 29.49
N LYS A 183 -10.47 4.93 30.13
CA LYS A 183 -11.36 3.83 30.54
C LYS A 183 -12.54 3.61 29.58
N HIS A 184 -12.35 3.73 28.26
CA HIS A 184 -13.42 3.51 27.29
C HIS A 184 -13.74 2.00 27.15
N ARG A 185 -14.80 1.53 27.84
CA ARG A 185 -15.23 0.11 27.85
C ARG A 185 -16.50 -0.08 27.04
N GLY A 186 -16.53 -1.09 26.17
CA GLY A 186 -17.69 -1.41 25.32
C GLY A 186 -17.67 -0.71 23.96
N LEU A 187 -18.32 -1.31 22.96
CA LEU A 187 -18.28 -0.85 21.56
C LEU A 187 -18.88 0.56 21.40
N ALA A 188 -20.02 0.85 22.03
CA ALA A 188 -20.69 2.15 21.95
C ALA A 188 -19.84 3.30 22.52
N ASP A 189 -19.30 3.14 23.73
CA ASP A 189 -18.39 4.12 24.36
C ASP A 189 -17.13 4.34 23.54
N ARG A 190 -16.57 3.27 22.96
CA ARG A 190 -15.38 3.34 22.08
C ARG A 190 -15.64 4.11 20.79
N LEU A 191 -16.88 4.15 20.31
CA LEU A 191 -17.25 4.82 19.07
C LEU A 191 -17.65 6.29 19.29
N GLN A 192 -18.25 6.62 20.44
CA GLN A 192 -18.76 7.95 20.77
C GLN A 192 -17.71 8.94 21.31
N LYS A 193 -16.60 8.46 21.88
CA LYS A 193 -15.56 9.31 22.51
C LYS A 193 -14.23 9.30 21.77
N ARG A 194 -14.25 9.18 20.44
CA ARG A 194 -13.02 9.07 19.63
C ARG A 194 -12.33 10.39 19.36
N ASP A 195 -12.96 11.49 19.71
CA ASP A 195 -12.47 12.85 19.54
C ASP A 195 -11.94 13.46 20.85
N VAL A 196 -11.87 12.69 21.95
CA VAL A 196 -11.37 13.16 23.25
C VAL A 196 -10.10 12.42 23.60
N ILE A 197 -9.02 13.15 23.85
CA ILE A 197 -7.71 12.63 24.25
C ILE A 197 -7.48 13.00 25.71
N GLU A 198 -7.25 12.00 26.55
CA GLU A 198 -6.71 12.17 27.91
C GLU A 198 -5.17 12.19 27.85
N PHE A 199 -4.52 13.19 28.44
CA PHE A 199 -3.06 13.37 28.32
C PHE A 199 -2.36 13.63 29.68
N PRO A 200 -1.08 13.23 29.86
CA PRO A 200 -0.32 13.60 31.05
C PRO A 200 -0.02 15.10 31.10
N ALA A 201 -0.05 15.71 32.30
CA ALA A 201 0.22 17.14 32.49
C ALA A 201 1.46 17.63 31.72
N GLY A 202 1.30 18.73 30.99
CA GLY A 202 2.36 19.35 30.18
C GLY A 202 2.57 18.75 28.78
N SER A 203 1.94 17.61 28.44
CA SER A 203 2.10 16.96 27.12
C SER A 203 1.35 17.69 26.01
N ILE A 204 0.16 18.21 26.32
CA ILE A 204 -0.64 19.10 25.46
C ILE A 204 -0.92 20.38 26.25
N LYS A 205 -0.84 21.54 25.59
CA LYS A 205 -1.14 22.86 26.17
C LYS A 205 -2.20 23.58 25.36
N SER A 206 -2.83 24.59 25.94
CA SER A 206 -3.74 25.50 25.24
C SER A 206 -2.95 26.55 24.45
N TRP A 207 -2.24 26.11 23.41
CA TRP A 207 -1.47 27.00 22.55
C TRP A 207 -2.38 27.99 21.82
N PRO A 208 -1.94 29.23 21.54
CA PRO A 208 -2.74 30.21 20.81
C PRO A 208 -2.99 29.83 19.34
N ASN A 209 -2.27 28.84 18.81
CA ASN A 209 -2.32 28.39 17.42
C ASN A 209 -2.75 26.93 17.27
N LEU A 210 -3.77 26.47 18.01
CA LEU A 210 -4.25 25.07 17.97
C LEU A 210 -4.53 24.55 16.55
N ASP A 211 -5.00 25.42 15.64
CA ASP A 211 -5.29 25.07 14.24
C ASP A 211 -4.05 24.66 13.43
N ASP A 212 -2.85 25.01 13.90
CA ASP A 212 -1.57 24.66 13.28
C ASP A 212 -0.95 23.40 13.93
N VAL A 213 -1.45 22.97 15.09
CA VAL A 213 -0.94 21.83 15.87
C VAL A 213 -1.64 20.55 15.41
N GLU A 214 -0.87 19.51 15.15
CA GLU A 214 -1.40 18.17 14.84
C GLU A 214 -0.93 17.16 15.87
N ILE A 215 -1.85 16.29 16.29
CA ILE A 215 -1.57 15.14 17.13
C ILE A 215 -1.36 13.94 16.22
N LEU A 216 -0.11 13.48 16.13
CA LEU A 216 0.18 12.17 15.58
C LEU A 216 -0.16 11.14 16.66
N SER A 217 -1.08 10.23 16.37
CA SER A 217 -1.47 9.18 17.32
C SER A 217 -1.37 7.80 16.69
N ARG A 218 -0.72 6.88 17.41
CA ARG A 218 -0.89 5.44 17.24
C ARG A 218 -1.84 4.97 18.33
N PRO A 219 -3.15 4.80 18.04
CA PRO A 219 -4.12 4.40 19.04
C PRO A 219 -3.84 2.98 19.52
N ASN A 220 -4.74 2.41 20.33
CA ASN A 220 -4.58 1.11 20.96
C ASN A 220 -4.57 -0.07 19.97
N HIS A 221 -4.73 0.23 18.69
CA HIS A 221 -4.62 -0.67 17.56
C HIS A 221 -3.35 -0.27 16.78
N ASN A 222 -2.33 -1.13 16.82
CA ASN A 222 -0.95 -0.81 16.39
C ASN A 222 -0.73 -0.88 14.87
N TRP A 223 -1.80 -0.89 14.08
CA TRP A 223 -1.77 -1.01 12.60
C TRP A 223 -2.18 0.27 11.88
N LEU A 224 -2.30 1.39 12.60
CA LEU A 224 -2.52 2.68 11.97
C LEU A 224 -1.93 3.83 12.77
N VAL A 225 -1.89 4.99 12.13
CA VAL A 225 -1.68 6.28 12.77
C VAL A 225 -2.75 7.26 12.31
N ASN A 226 -3.04 8.26 13.13
CA ASN A 226 -3.87 9.40 12.76
C ASN A 226 -3.07 10.69 12.89
N TYR A 227 -3.33 11.67 12.00
CA TYR A 227 -2.97 13.07 12.21
C TYR A 227 -4.25 13.85 12.52
N LEU A 228 -4.39 14.34 13.75
CA LEU A 228 -5.62 14.97 14.25
C LEU A 228 -5.34 16.39 14.73
N SER A 229 -6.03 17.38 14.18
CA SER A 229 -5.95 18.76 14.68
C SER A 229 -6.71 18.91 16.00
N LEU A 230 -6.27 19.85 16.84
CA LEU A 230 -6.91 20.17 18.11
C LEU A 230 -8.03 21.20 17.92
N ALA A 231 -9.18 20.97 18.54
CA ALA A 231 -10.29 21.90 18.63
C ALA A 231 -10.28 22.68 19.95
N SER A 232 -9.93 22.02 21.06
CA SER A 232 -9.80 22.68 22.37
C SER A 232 -8.92 21.86 23.32
N VAL A 233 -8.36 22.52 24.34
CA VAL A 233 -7.55 21.91 25.39
C VAL A 233 -8.01 22.43 26.75
N ASP A 234 -8.24 21.52 27.69
CA ASP A 234 -8.44 21.79 29.11
C ASP A 234 -7.27 21.19 29.89
N GLU A 235 -6.30 22.04 30.24
CA GLU A 235 -5.10 21.64 30.98
C GLU A 235 -5.39 21.27 32.44
N ALA A 236 -6.47 21.76 33.04
CA ALA A 236 -6.85 21.40 34.41
C ALA A 236 -7.51 20.02 34.45
N ALA A 237 -8.37 19.73 33.47
CA ALA A 237 -8.99 18.42 33.31
C ALA A 237 -8.07 17.39 32.64
N LEU A 238 -6.93 17.81 32.08
CA LEU A 238 -6.00 16.97 31.32
C LEU A 238 -6.66 16.29 30.11
N THR A 239 -7.51 17.04 29.41
CA THR A 239 -8.24 16.56 28.23
C THR A 239 -8.15 17.52 27.07
N ALA A 240 -8.05 16.98 25.86
CA ALA A 240 -8.11 17.73 24.62
C ALA A 240 -9.20 17.15 23.71
N ARG A 241 -9.85 18.01 22.93
CA ARG A 241 -10.79 17.60 21.89
C ARG A 241 -10.15 17.79 20.52
N THR A 242 -10.23 16.80 19.66
CA THR A 242 -9.78 16.89 18.26
C THR A 242 -10.92 17.37 17.37
N THR A 243 -10.60 17.97 16.22
CA THR A 243 -11.60 18.43 15.25
C THR A 243 -12.32 17.28 14.54
N LEU A 244 -11.70 16.09 14.53
CA LEU A 244 -12.24 14.86 13.96
C LEU A 244 -12.06 13.70 14.94
N PRO A 245 -12.96 12.71 14.94
CA PRO A 245 -12.74 11.49 15.70
C PRO A 245 -11.53 10.72 15.16
N ALA A 246 -10.72 10.16 16.05
CA ALA A 246 -9.73 9.13 15.72
C ALA A 246 -10.41 7.90 15.12
N THR A 247 -9.65 7.07 14.41
CA THR A 247 -10.20 5.83 13.81
C THR A 247 -10.67 4.87 14.91
N TYR A 248 -9.79 4.62 15.89
CA TYR A 248 -10.08 3.85 17.09
C TYR A 248 -10.06 4.76 18.33
N THR A 249 -10.31 4.16 19.49
CA THR A 249 -10.21 4.86 20.78
C THR A 249 -8.82 5.49 20.95
N PRO A 250 -8.71 6.80 21.20
CA PRO A 250 -7.44 7.52 21.26
C PRO A 250 -6.71 7.30 22.60
N THR A 251 -6.35 6.04 22.84
CA THR A 251 -5.45 5.59 23.90
C THR A 251 -4.28 4.89 23.23
N GLY A 252 -3.05 4.97 23.74
CA GLY A 252 -1.89 4.46 22.99
C GLY A 252 -0.71 5.43 23.04
N GLU A 253 -0.01 5.58 21.92
CA GLU A 253 1.16 6.43 21.78
C GLU A 253 0.85 7.68 20.97
N PHE A 254 1.32 8.82 21.46
CA PHE A 254 0.96 10.12 20.93
C PHE A 254 2.18 11.04 20.89
N TRP A 255 2.16 11.95 19.93
CA TRP A 255 3.13 13.02 19.74
C TRP A 255 2.39 14.30 19.33
N VAL A 256 2.94 15.45 19.72
CA VAL A 256 2.47 16.76 19.28
C VAL A 256 3.42 17.27 18.22
N GLU A 257 2.91 17.65 17.06
CA GLU A 257 3.69 18.28 15.99
C GLU A 257 3.41 19.78 15.88
N ASN A 258 4.40 20.50 15.36
CA ASN A 258 4.32 21.91 14.98
C ASN A 258 4.20 22.90 16.15
N VAL A 259 4.87 22.59 17.26
CA VAL A 259 5.00 23.49 18.41
C VAL A 259 6.45 23.92 18.57
N ILE A 260 6.69 25.19 18.88
CA ILE A 260 8.06 25.75 18.93
C ILE A 260 8.88 25.15 20.07
N GLU A 261 8.21 24.70 21.13
CA GLU A 261 8.83 24.01 22.26
C GLU A 261 9.44 22.65 21.88
N SER A 262 9.01 22.06 20.76
CA SER A 262 9.51 20.77 20.26
C SER A 262 10.43 20.91 19.06
N LEU A 263 10.83 22.14 18.71
CA LEU A 263 11.91 22.36 17.75
C LEU A 263 13.21 22.38 18.54
N ASP A 264 13.80 21.20 18.73
CA ASP A 264 14.89 20.97 19.69
C ASP A 264 16.10 20.23 19.09
N THR A 265 16.02 19.86 17.82
CA THR A 265 17.08 19.13 17.10
C THR A 265 17.39 19.79 15.74
N PRO A 266 18.67 19.81 15.28
CA PRO A 266 19.00 20.32 13.94
C PRO A 266 18.26 19.55 12.82
N GLY A 267 17.70 20.29 11.89
CA GLY A 267 16.86 19.83 10.78
C GLY A 267 15.36 20.06 11.01
N GLU A 268 14.94 20.41 12.22
CA GLU A 268 13.53 20.59 12.53
C GLU A 268 12.99 21.98 12.14
N TRP A 269 11.71 22.01 11.78
CA TRP A 269 10.99 23.23 11.42
C TRP A 269 9.59 23.30 12.05
N VAL A 270 9.09 24.53 12.22
CA VAL A 270 7.73 24.88 12.66
C VAL A 270 7.15 25.94 11.75
N LEU A 271 5.92 25.72 11.28
CA LEU A 271 5.12 26.73 10.59
C LEU A 271 4.18 27.42 11.58
N ARG A 272 4.24 28.75 11.64
CA ARG A 272 3.29 29.59 12.38
C ARG A 272 2.46 30.39 11.38
N ARG A 273 1.27 29.89 11.06
CA ARG A 273 0.46 30.43 9.95
C ARG A 273 -0.06 31.82 10.26
N ALA A 274 -0.50 32.06 11.49
CA ALA A 274 -0.95 33.38 11.94
C ALA A 274 0.15 34.46 11.86
N GLU A 275 1.42 34.07 11.90
CA GLU A 275 2.57 34.99 11.75
C GLU A 275 3.05 35.10 10.29
N GLY A 276 2.62 34.20 9.40
CA GLY A 276 3.14 34.10 8.04
C GLY A 276 4.62 33.73 8.00
N ARG A 277 5.07 32.87 8.91
CA ARG A 277 6.50 32.54 9.10
C ARG A 277 6.74 31.05 9.28
N VAL A 278 7.87 30.60 8.75
CA VAL A 278 8.48 29.31 9.09
C VAL A 278 9.73 29.57 9.92
N TYR A 279 9.90 28.81 11.00
CA TYR A 279 11.10 28.76 11.82
C TYR A 279 11.81 27.43 11.58
N PHE A 280 13.13 27.45 11.43
CA PHE A 280 13.93 26.28 11.08
C PHE A 280 15.26 26.31 11.81
N TRP A 281 15.71 25.17 12.33
CA TRP A 281 17.07 24.99 12.80
C TRP A 281 17.86 24.20 11.75
N PRO A 282 18.76 24.81 10.96
CA PRO A 282 19.56 24.09 9.98
C PRO A 282 20.54 23.09 10.61
N ARG A 283 20.82 21.97 9.92
CA ARG A 283 21.90 21.05 10.31
C ARG A 283 23.29 21.69 10.14
N GLY A 284 23.44 22.60 9.19
CA GLY A 284 24.64 23.41 8.94
C GLY A 284 24.61 24.78 9.61
N ALA A 285 25.54 25.66 9.23
CA ALA A 285 25.60 27.03 9.73
C ALA A 285 24.42 27.90 9.27
N GLU A 286 23.91 27.63 8.06
CA GLU A 286 22.82 28.36 7.41
C GLU A 286 21.86 27.35 6.74
N PRO A 287 20.60 27.75 6.43
CA PRO A 287 19.68 26.93 5.66
C PRO A 287 20.19 26.62 4.24
N GLY A 288 19.83 25.44 3.71
CA GLY A 288 20.17 25.03 2.35
C GLY A 288 19.59 25.97 1.27
N PRO A 289 20.22 26.07 0.09
CA PRO A 289 19.81 27.00 -0.97
C PRO A 289 18.48 26.62 -1.63
N ASN A 290 18.03 25.38 -1.47
CA ASN A 290 16.88 24.78 -2.17
C ASN A 290 15.86 24.16 -1.20
N ILE A 291 15.62 24.82 -0.06
CA ILE A 291 14.50 24.44 0.80
C ILE A 291 13.18 24.82 0.10
N VAL A 292 12.29 23.85 -0.11
CA VAL A 292 11.01 24.03 -0.79
C VAL A 292 9.84 23.58 0.09
N ALA A 293 8.74 24.34 0.03
CA ALA A 293 7.44 23.95 0.58
C ALA A 293 6.47 23.57 -0.55
N PRO A 294 5.71 22.49 -0.42
CA PRO A 294 4.79 22.04 -1.46
C PRO A 294 3.63 23.03 -1.69
N ALA A 295 3.23 23.22 -2.94
CA ALA A 295 2.03 23.97 -3.33
C ALA A 295 0.80 23.07 -3.54
N VAL A 296 1.03 21.77 -3.77
CA VAL A 296 0.00 20.82 -4.17
C VAL A 296 0.20 19.49 -3.44
N THR A 297 -0.90 18.77 -3.24
CA THR A 297 -0.88 17.34 -2.84
C THR A 297 -0.86 16.42 -4.07
N THR A 298 -1.25 16.92 -5.24
CA THR A 298 -1.21 16.20 -6.52
C THR A 298 -0.57 17.03 -7.63
N LEU A 299 0.36 16.41 -8.37
CA LEU A 299 1.08 17.06 -9.46
C LEU A 299 0.28 16.99 -10.75
N VAL A 300 -0.17 15.79 -11.13
CA VAL A 300 -0.94 15.59 -12.36
C VAL A 300 -2.20 14.77 -12.06
N ARG A 301 -3.32 15.24 -12.61
CA ARG A 301 -4.60 14.54 -12.55
C ARG A 301 -5.07 14.20 -13.95
N VAL A 302 -5.16 12.91 -14.25
CA VAL A 302 -5.85 12.39 -15.44
C VAL A 302 -7.31 12.16 -15.03
N ALA A 303 -8.20 13.04 -15.50
CA ALA A 303 -9.56 13.15 -14.99
C ALA A 303 -10.60 13.03 -16.12
N GLY A 304 -11.26 11.88 -16.20
CA GLY A 304 -12.46 11.70 -16.99
C GLY A 304 -13.73 12.15 -16.25
N GLU A 305 -14.88 11.85 -16.84
CA GLU A 305 -16.18 12.20 -16.28
C GLU A 305 -16.93 10.95 -15.81
N GLU A 306 -17.51 11.03 -14.61
CA GLU A 306 -18.31 9.94 -14.06
C GLU A 306 -19.71 9.91 -14.69
N GLY A 307 -20.20 8.72 -14.97
CA GLY A 307 -21.57 8.52 -15.41
C GLY A 307 -22.57 8.71 -14.26
N CYS A 308 -23.57 9.58 -14.45
CA CYS A 308 -24.68 9.75 -13.52
C CYS A 308 -25.92 8.96 -13.94
N GLY A 309 -26.72 8.50 -12.96
CA GLY A 309 -28.05 7.92 -13.23
C GLY A 309 -28.07 6.63 -14.06
N GLY A 310 -26.94 5.91 -14.14
CA GLY A 310 -26.80 4.70 -14.95
C GLY A 310 -26.13 4.91 -16.31
N ALA A 311 -25.76 6.15 -16.66
CA ALA A 311 -24.87 6.41 -17.79
C ALA A 311 -23.48 5.78 -17.56
N PRO A 312 -22.77 5.37 -18.62
CA PRO A 312 -21.40 4.90 -18.52
C PRO A 312 -20.45 6.03 -18.12
N ASP A 313 -19.34 5.68 -17.48
CA ASP A 313 -18.23 6.59 -17.24
C ASP A 313 -17.52 6.93 -18.56
N GLU A 314 -16.98 8.14 -18.66
CA GLU A 314 -16.31 8.66 -19.86
C GLU A 314 -14.83 8.95 -19.55
N PRO A 315 -13.96 7.93 -19.65
CA PRO A 315 -12.59 8.05 -19.17
C PRO A 315 -11.66 8.76 -20.14
N VAL A 316 -10.63 9.37 -19.57
CA VAL A 316 -9.45 9.82 -20.32
C VAL A 316 -8.61 8.61 -20.70
N ARG A 317 -8.10 8.58 -21.94
CA ARG A 317 -7.30 7.45 -22.45
C ARG A 317 -5.98 7.88 -23.05
N GLY A 318 -5.04 6.93 -23.15
CA GLY A 318 -3.83 7.07 -23.96
C GLY A 318 -2.82 8.11 -23.45
N VAL A 319 -2.85 8.41 -22.15
CA VAL A 319 -1.87 9.30 -21.50
C VAL A 319 -0.72 8.47 -20.95
N GLU A 320 0.51 8.89 -21.24
CA GLU A 320 1.72 8.18 -20.84
C GLU A 320 2.74 9.10 -20.15
N PHE A 321 3.40 8.59 -19.12
CA PHE A 321 4.53 9.25 -18.45
C PHE A 321 5.74 8.32 -18.50
N VAL A 322 6.88 8.82 -18.98
CA VAL A 322 8.08 8.00 -19.23
C VAL A 322 9.35 8.68 -18.74
N GLY A 323 10.11 8.01 -17.86
CA GLY A 323 11.43 8.47 -17.44
C GLY A 323 11.44 9.74 -16.58
N LEU A 324 10.30 10.15 -16.03
CA LEU A 324 10.15 11.38 -15.25
C LEU A 324 10.39 11.15 -13.75
N THR A 325 10.81 12.18 -13.04
CA THR A 325 10.78 12.22 -11.57
C THR A 325 9.63 13.08 -11.09
N PHE A 326 8.86 12.60 -10.11
CA PHE A 326 7.76 13.31 -9.46
C PHE A 326 8.09 13.57 -7.99
N ALA A 327 8.05 14.83 -7.56
CA ALA A 327 8.53 15.22 -6.23
C ALA A 327 7.80 16.41 -5.59
N HIS A 328 8.05 16.60 -4.29
CA HIS A 328 7.68 17.77 -3.49
C HIS A 328 6.18 18.05 -3.42
N THR A 329 5.37 17.00 -3.22
CA THR A 329 3.95 17.15 -2.85
C THR A 329 3.79 17.26 -1.34
N ASP A 330 2.70 17.87 -0.90
CA ASP A 330 2.27 17.77 0.50
C ASP A 330 1.45 16.49 0.74
N ARG A 331 1.15 16.19 2.01
CA ARG A 331 0.11 15.21 2.37
C ARG A 331 -1.27 15.88 2.49
N ASP A 332 -2.35 15.17 2.17
CA ASP A 332 -3.70 15.65 2.46
C ASP A 332 -3.97 15.72 3.98
N ALA A 333 -4.99 16.49 4.34
CA ALA A 333 -5.55 16.58 5.68
C ALA A 333 -6.96 16.04 5.71
N TRP A 334 -7.27 15.22 6.71
CA TRP A 334 -8.59 14.60 6.84
C TRP A 334 -9.67 15.64 7.12
N ARG A 335 -10.88 15.38 6.62
CA ARG A 335 -12.08 16.24 6.74
C ARG A 335 -13.26 15.42 7.27
N GLY A 336 -14.32 16.09 7.72
CA GLY A 336 -15.45 15.44 8.39
C GLY A 336 -16.31 14.56 7.47
N ASP A 337 -16.34 14.89 6.19
CA ASP A 337 -17.05 14.21 5.11
C ASP A 337 -16.24 13.06 4.48
N ASP A 338 -14.95 12.96 4.80
CA ASP A 338 -14.09 11.88 4.30
C ASP A 338 -14.68 10.50 4.59
N ALA A 339 -14.38 9.58 3.69
CA ALA A 339 -14.66 8.17 3.83
C ALA A 339 -13.36 7.39 3.74
N GLY A 340 -13.06 6.64 4.80
CA GLY A 340 -11.89 5.79 4.88
C GLY A 340 -12.11 4.48 4.15
N LEU A 341 -11.02 3.96 3.59
CA LEU A 341 -10.87 2.55 3.27
C LEU A 341 -10.62 1.77 4.56
N GLN A 342 -10.48 0.44 4.48
CA GLN A 342 -10.41 -0.41 5.66
C GLN A 342 -9.42 0.14 6.69
N HIS A 343 -9.86 0.30 7.93
CA HIS A 343 -9.11 0.87 9.05
C HIS A 343 -8.61 2.31 8.84
N ASP A 344 -9.26 3.08 7.95
CA ASP A 344 -8.81 4.38 7.47
C ASP A 344 -7.37 4.35 6.92
N TRP A 345 -6.90 3.21 6.35
CA TRP A 345 -5.54 3.10 5.81
C TRP A 345 -5.25 4.00 4.61
N ALA A 346 -6.31 4.44 3.94
CA ALA A 346 -6.32 5.54 3.00
C ALA A 346 -7.74 6.11 2.96
N MET A 347 -7.89 7.27 2.32
CA MET A 347 -9.20 7.88 2.09
C MET A 347 -9.65 7.64 0.65
N TRP A 348 -10.96 7.47 0.48
CA TRP A 348 -11.62 7.28 -0.81
C TRP A 348 -11.67 8.60 -1.58
N ASP A 349 -11.40 8.54 -2.89
CA ASP A 349 -11.52 9.66 -3.83
C ASP A 349 -10.79 10.95 -3.40
N LYS A 350 -9.57 10.82 -2.85
CA LYS A 350 -8.76 11.97 -2.38
C LYS A 350 -7.61 12.37 -3.32
N ASP A 351 -7.36 13.68 -3.33
CA ASP A 351 -6.16 14.29 -3.91
C ASP A 351 -4.97 14.16 -2.97
N ASP A 352 -4.40 12.96 -2.92
CA ASP A 352 -3.26 12.60 -2.06
C ASP A 352 -2.26 11.69 -2.81
N ALA A 353 -1.79 12.14 -3.98
CA ALA A 353 -0.86 11.38 -4.81
C ALA A 353 -0.10 12.25 -5.81
N CYS A 354 1.16 11.94 -6.13
CA CYS A 354 1.90 12.60 -7.21
C CYS A 354 1.15 12.52 -8.54
N LEU A 355 0.77 11.32 -8.97
CA LEU A 355 -0.08 11.08 -10.14
C LEU A 355 -1.43 10.50 -9.72
N ARG A 356 -2.50 11.09 -10.23
CA ARG A 356 -3.86 10.64 -9.94
C ARG A 356 -4.62 10.36 -11.24
N PHE A 357 -5.03 9.12 -11.42
CA PHE A 357 -5.96 8.67 -12.44
C PHE A 357 -7.34 8.58 -11.81
N ARG A 358 -8.31 9.33 -12.32
CA ARG A 358 -9.70 9.30 -11.84
C ARG A 358 -10.60 9.26 -13.05
N VAL A 359 -11.25 8.12 -13.28
CA VAL A 359 -11.98 7.86 -14.53
C VAL A 359 -10.99 7.89 -15.71
N ALA A 360 -10.10 6.91 -15.74
CA ALA A 360 -9.07 6.77 -16.77
C ALA A 360 -8.99 5.33 -17.30
N GLU A 361 -8.53 5.16 -18.54
CA GLU A 361 -8.34 3.84 -19.14
C GLU A 361 -7.15 3.83 -20.09
N ASN A 362 -6.43 2.71 -20.19
CA ASN A 362 -5.36 2.55 -21.18
C ASN A 362 -4.32 3.69 -21.10
N CYS A 363 -3.76 3.88 -19.91
CA CYS A 363 -2.72 4.88 -19.62
C CYS A 363 -1.49 4.18 -19.05
N ALA A 364 -0.31 4.78 -19.19
CA ALA A 364 0.95 4.15 -18.78
C ALA A 364 1.85 5.08 -17.95
N VAL A 365 2.56 4.48 -17.00
CA VAL A 365 3.62 5.11 -16.21
C VAL A 365 4.82 4.17 -16.24
N ARG A 366 5.88 4.58 -16.95
CA ARG A 366 7.03 3.73 -17.25
C ARG A 366 8.34 4.38 -16.81
N ASP A 367 9.19 3.61 -16.15
CA ASP A 367 10.56 4.00 -15.80
C ASP A 367 10.65 5.34 -15.05
N CYS A 368 9.60 5.70 -14.30
CA CYS A 368 9.54 6.94 -13.53
C CYS A 368 10.04 6.75 -12.09
N ILE A 369 10.40 7.86 -11.45
CA ILE A 369 10.80 7.93 -10.05
C ILE A 369 9.79 8.78 -9.28
N PHE A 370 9.28 8.25 -8.18
CA PHE A 370 8.45 8.98 -7.21
C PHE A 370 9.27 9.14 -5.93
N GLU A 371 9.61 10.37 -5.57
CA GLU A 371 10.50 10.64 -4.44
C GLU A 371 10.19 11.96 -3.75
N ALA A 372 10.50 12.06 -2.45
CA ALA A 372 10.38 13.30 -1.68
C ALA A 372 8.97 13.88 -1.74
N ALA A 373 7.96 13.04 -1.44
CA ALA A 373 6.55 13.41 -1.53
C ALA A 373 5.80 13.11 -0.24
N GLY A 374 4.77 13.90 0.06
CA GLY A 374 3.99 13.78 1.30
C GLY A 374 2.86 12.76 1.21
N GLY A 375 2.28 12.59 0.01
CA GLY A 375 1.20 11.64 -0.27
C GLY A 375 1.67 10.34 -0.91
N GLN A 376 0.77 9.71 -1.68
CA GLN A 376 1.03 8.48 -2.45
C GLN A 376 1.87 8.77 -3.71
N GLY A 377 2.45 7.73 -4.30
CA GLY A 377 3.03 7.82 -5.65
C GLY A 377 1.94 7.94 -6.72
N ILE A 378 1.15 6.88 -6.87
CA ILE A 378 0.07 6.77 -7.86
C ILE A 378 -1.24 6.39 -7.18
N ARG A 379 -2.33 7.06 -7.57
CA ARG A 379 -3.70 6.64 -7.24
C ARG A 379 -4.53 6.45 -8.50
N ALA A 380 -5.33 5.40 -8.54
CA ALA A 380 -6.32 5.13 -9.57
C ALA A 380 -7.71 4.98 -8.93
N ASP A 381 -8.49 6.05 -8.96
CA ASP A 381 -9.75 6.17 -8.25
C ASP A 381 -10.97 5.98 -9.18
N LEU A 382 -12.01 5.37 -8.61
CA LEU A 382 -13.33 5.14 -9.21
C LEU A 382 -13.27 4.21 -10.43
N TYR A 383 -13.32 4.76 -11.63
CA TYR A 383 -13.12 4.03 -12.88
C TYR A 383 -11.63 4.08 -13.25
N ALA A 384 -11.00 2.91 -13.35
CA ALA A 384 -9.62 2.76 -13.81
C ALA A 384 -9.49 1.40 -14.47
N ARG A 385 -9.06 1.35 -15.74
CA ARG A 385 -8.93 0.10 -16.48
C ARG A 385 -7.65 0.09 -17.33
N ALA A 386 -6.97 -1.04 -17.38
CA ALA A 386 -5.81 -1.23 -18.25
C ALA A 386 -4.72 -0.17 -18.05
N LEU A 387 -4.43 0.19 -16.80
CA LEU A 387 -3.25 0.99 -16.46
C LEU A 387 -2.00 0.11 -16.47
N GLU A 388 -0.95 0.57 -17.15
CA GLU A 388 0.39 -0.02 -17.08
C GLU A 388 1.26 0.80 -16.12
N ILE A 389 1.66 0.21 -15.00
CA ILE A 389 2.59 0.81 -14.02
C ILE A 389 3.83 -0.07 -13.98
N ARG A 390 4.86 0.32 -14.74
CA ARG A 390 6.00 -0.55 -15.01
C ARG A 390 7.38 0.08 -14.83
N GLY A 391 8.32 -0.65 -14.24
CA GLY A 391 9.73 -0.22 -14.20
C GLY A 391 9.98 0.99 -13.28
N ASN A 392 8.99 1.39 -12.47
CA ASN A 392 9.09 2.61 -11.66
C ASN A 392 9.81 2.36 -10.33
N THR A 393 10.35 3.43 -9.75
CA THR A 393 10.91 3.42 -8.38
C THR A 393 10.09 4.35 -7.49
N PHE A 394 9.63 3.85 -6.35
CA PHE A 394 8.90 4.61 -5.34
C PHE A 394 9.72 4.65 -4.06
N ARG A 395 10.12 5.85 -3.61
CA ARG A 395 10.91 6.01 -2.40
C ARG A 395 10.67 7.28 -1.63
N HIS A 396 10.92 7.26 -0.32
CA HIS A 396 10.78 8.43 0.56
C HIS A 396 9.42 9.15 0.42
N LEU A 397 8.35 8.33 0.39
CA LEU A 397 6.98 8.80 0.30
C LEU A 397 6.33 8.83 1.68
N GLY A 398 5.53 9.87 1.93
CA GLY A 398 4.79 10.00 3.17
C GLY A 398 3.66 8.98 3.27
N ALA A 399 3.11 8.50 2.16
CA ALA A 399 2.15 7.39 2.08
C ALA A 399 2.73 6.20 1.28
N GLY A 400 1.86 5.42 0.64
CA GLY A 400 2.23 4.23 -0.13
C GLY A 400 2.67 4.51 -1.57
N GLY A 401 2.91 3.44 -2.32
CA GLY A 401 3.33 3.50 -3.72
C GLY A 401 2.14 3.64 -4.67
N VAL A 402 1.34 2.58 -4.79
CA VAL A 402 0.19 2.50 -5.70
C VAL A 402 -1.08 2.12 -4.95
N LEU A 403 -2.16 2.87 -5.16
CA LEU A 403 -3.51 2.55 -4.67
C LEU A 403 -4.50 2.49 -5.84
N LEU A 404 -5.13 1.33 -6.04
CA LEU A 404 -6.27 1.12 -6.93
C LEU A 404 -7.55 1.08 -6.09
N CYS A 405 -8.47 2.02 -6.32
CA CYS A 405 -9.61 2.27 -5.43
C CYS A 405 -10.91 2.45 -6.23
N GLY A 406 -11.77 1.43 -6.24
CA GLY A 406 -13.05 1.48 -6.96
C GLY A 406 -14.14 2.33 -6.29
N TYR A 407 -15.35 2.29 -6.86
CA TYR A 407 -16.54 3.01 -6.40
C TYR A 407 -17.08 2.60 -5.01
N GLY A 408 -16.57 1.52 -4.43
CA GLY A 408 -17.18 0.88 -3.27
C GLY A 408 -18.20 -0.21 -3.64
N PRO A 409 -18.65 -1.00 -2.66
CA PRO A 409 -19.59 -2.09 -2.90
C PRO A 409 -20.87 -1.63 -3.61
N GLY A 410 -21.28 -2.39 -4.62
CA GLY A 410 -22.41 -2.13 -5.50
C GLY A 410 -22.20 -2.78 -6.87
N THR A 411 -22.98 -2.43 -7.88
CA THR A 411 -22.95 -3.05 -9.21
C THR A 411 -21.90 -2.45 -10.17
N ARG A 412 -21.34 -1.27 -9.90
CA ARG A 412 -20.22 -0.73 -10.70
C ARG A 412 -18.93 -1.44 -10.33
N ASP A 413 -18.51 -2.36 -11.18
CA ASP A 413 -17.23 -3.06 -11.16
C ASP A 413 -16.36 -2.58 -12.34
N VAL A 414 -15.72 -1.43 -12.15
CA VAL A 414 -15.04 -0.70 -13.24
C VAL A 414 -13.63 -0.26 -12.88
N ASN A 415 -13.09 -0.76 -11.77
CA ASN A 415 -11.70 -0.58 -11.39
C ASN A 415 -10.96 -1.92 -11.53
N GLY A 416 -9.89 -1.96 -12.32
CA GLY A 416 -8.96 -3.08 -12.38
C GLY A 416 -8.67 -3.62 -13.78
N GLY A 417 -8.03 -4.77 -13.90
CA GLY A 417 -7.36 -5.14 -15.16
C GLY A 417 -6.10 -4.30 -15.39
N ASP A 418 -5.53 -3.78 -14.31
CA ASP A 418 -4.32 -2.97 -14.29
C ASP A 418 -3.10 -3.86 -14.03
N GLU A 419 -1.93 -3.41 -14.51
CA GLU A 419 -0.65 -4.10 -14.35
C GLU A 419 0.30 -3.25 -13.49
N ILE A 420 0.78 -3.81 -12.38
CA ILE A 420 1.82 -3.24 -11.52
C ILE A 420 3.01 -4.19 -11.59
N VAL A 421 3.94 -3.92 -12.52
CA VAL A 421 4.99 -4.88 -12.91
C VAL A 421 6.39 -4.29 -12.86
N ASP A 422 7.39 -5.03 -12.35
CA ASP A 422 8.81 -4.64 -12.39
C ASP A 422 9.13 -3.31 -11.68
N ASN A 423 8.35 -2.97 -10.64
CA ASN A 423 8.56 -1.76 -9.85
C ASN A 423 9.34 -2.06 -8.56
N GLU A 424 10.05 -1.04 -8.08
CA GLU A 424 10.76 -1.04 -6.80
C GLU A 424 10.08 -0.09 -5.82
N PHE A 425 9.85 -0.58 -4.60
CA PHE A 425 9.17 0.17 -3.54
C PHE A 425 9.99 0.10 -2.25
N HIS A 426 10.49 1.24 -1.76
CA HIS A 426 11.19 1.26 -0.49
C HIS A 426 11.05 2.57 0.28
N HIS A 427 11.19 2.55 1.60
CA HIS A 427 11.10 3.77 2.41
C HIS A 427 9.79 4.54 2.16
N LEU A 428 8.68 3.81 2.24
CA LEU A 428 7.32 4.35 2.08
C LEU A 428 6.66 4.54 3.45
N GLY A 429 5.50 5.19 3.48
CA GLY A 429 4.71 5.38 4.68
C GLY A 429 5.45 6.16 5.76
N GLU A 430 6.35 7.06 5.40
CA GLU A 430 7.17 7.78 6.38
C GLU A 430 6.37 8.81 7.22
N LEU A 431 5.14 9.16 6.77
CA LEU A 431 4.15 9.94 7.53
C LEU A 431 2.97 9.05 7.94
N TRP A 432 2.29 8.46 6.96
CA TRP A 432 1.21 7.49 7.15
C TRP A 432 1.80 6.08 7.27
N TRP A 433 2.27 5.74 8.47
CA TRP A 433 3.01 4.48 8.73
C TRP A 433 2.29 3.19 8.32
N HIS A 434 1.00 3.25 8.05
CA HIS A 434 0.14 2.13 7.68
C HIS A 434 -0.12 2.01 6.18
N ALA A 435 0.37 2.96 5.37
CA ALA A 435 0.17 2.89 3.94
C ALA A 435 1.03 1.74 3.36
N PRO A 436 0.42 0.76 2.67
CA PRO A 436 1.17 -0.32 2.03
C PRO A 436 1.85 0.16 0.74
N ALA A 437 2.81 -0.60 0.23
CA ALA A 437 3.41 -0.30 -1.07
C ALA A 437 2.39 -0.42 -2.21
N VAL A 438 1.56 -1.47 -2.18
CA VAL A 438 0.44 -1.68 -3.12
C VAL A 438 -0.85 -1.92 -2.35
N PHE A 439 -1.90 -1.16 -2.67
CA PHE A 439 -3.24 -1.31 -2.09
C PHE A 439 -4.29 -1.49 -3.17
N LEU A 440 -4.95 -2.65 -3.21
CA LEU A 440 -6.12 -2.93 -4.04
C LEU A 440 -7.38 -2.89 -3.17
N TRP A 441 -8.29 -1.96 -3.45
CA TRP A 441 -9.59 -1.88 -2.79
C TRP A 441 -10.71 -1.69 -3.81
N GLN A 442 -11.62 -2.66 -3.87
CA GLN A 442 -12.68 -2.75 -4.88
C GLN A 442 -12.14 -2.67 -6.32
N SER A 443 -11.00 -3.34 -6.56
CA SER A 443 -10.32 -3.41 -7.85
C SER A 443 -9.94 -4.84 -8.21
N GLY A 444 -10.37 -5.32 -9.38
CA GLY A 444 -10.31 -6.74 -9.73
C GLY A 444 -9.68 -7.03 -11.10
N GLY A 445 -9.19 -8.26 -11.27
CA GLY A 445 -8.53 -8.71 -12.51
C GLY A 445 -7.13 -8.14 -12.71
N ASN A 446 -6.50 -7.61 -11.66
CA ASN A 446 -5.19 -6.98 -11.75
C ASN A 446 -4.04 -7.99 -11.75
N LEU A 447 -2.92 -7.62 -12.37
CA LEU A 447 -1.64 -8.32 -12.28
C LEU A 447 -0.67 -7.49 -11.45
N VAL A 448 -0.21 -8.03 -10.31
CA VAL A 448 0.86 -7.44 -9.50
C VAL A 448 2.03 -8.40 -9.51
N ALA A 449 3.05 -8.12 -10.33
CA ALA A 449 4.12 -9.09 -10.56
C ALA A 449 5.53 -8.53 -10.68
N HIS A 450 6.53 -9.34 -10.34
CA HIS A 450 7.95 -8.97 -10.49
C HIS A 450 8.34 -7.67 -9.77
N ASN A 451 7.65 -7.32 -8.68
CA ASN A 451 7.99 -6.14 -7.90
C ASN A 451 8.95 -6.49 -6.76
N TYR A 452 9.75 -5.50 -6.37
CA TYR A 452 10.70 -5.60 -5.26
C TYR A 452 10.34 -4.58 -4.17
N LEU A 453 9.95 -5.08 -3.00
CA LEU A 453 9.42 -4.28 -1.90
C LEU A 453 10.32 -4.45 -0.67
N HIS A 454 10.87 -3.35 -0.13
CA HIS A 454 11.68 -3.40 1.08
C HIS A 454 11.66 -2.14 1.95
N ASP A 455 12.19 -2.22 3.18
CA ASP A 455 12.23 -1.11 4.14
C ASP A 455 10.86 -0.44 4.36
N LEU A 456 9.84 -1.25 4.64
CA LEU A 456 8.45 -0.80 4.80
C LEU A 456 8.04 -0.78 6.28
N PRO A 457 7.33 0.28 6.73
CA PRO A 457 6.91 0.40 8.12
C PRO A 457 5.83 -0.62 8.49
N TYR A 458 5.04 -1.10 7.52
CA TYR A 458 3.86 -1.92 7.74
C TYR A 458 3.70 -2.99 6.63
N ASN A 459 2.51 -3.13 6.06
CA ASN A 459 2.17 -4.11 5.03
C ASN A 459 2.99 -3.88 3.75
N GLY A 460 3.39 -4.97 3.09
CA GLY A 460 3.89 -4.90 1.71
C GLY A 460 2.74 -4.63 0.74
N MET A 461 1.79 -5.56 0.67
CA MET A 461 0.63 -5.48 -0.23
C MET A 461 -0.68 -5.76 0.50
N VAL A 462 -1.74 -5.05 0.11
CA VAL A 462 -3.09 -5.19 0.68
C VAL A 462 -4.11 -5.41 -0.42
N LEU A 463 -4.94 -6.45 -0.28
CA LEU A 463 -6.12 -6.69 -1.10
C LEU A 463 -7.33 -6.76 -0.17
N ASP A 464 -8.11 -5.67 -0.11
CA ASP A 464 -9.23 -5.58 0.82
C ASP A 464 -10.56 -5.30 0.14
N GLY A 465 -11.63 -5.70 0.81
CA GLY A 465 -12.99 -5.31 0.47
C GLY A 465 -13.71 -4.66 1.65
N VAL A 466 -14.97 -5.04 1.85
CA VAL A 466 -15.78 -4.54 2.96
C VAL A 466 -16.31 -5.73 3.74
N ARG A 467 -16.02 -5.76 5.05
CA ARG A 467 -16.40 -6.85 5.94
C ARG A 467 -17.92 -7.02 6.05
N PRO A 468 -18.45 -8.26 6.13
CA PRO A 468 -19.89 -8.54 6.26
C PRO A 468 -20.59 -7.77 7.39
N ARG A 469 -19.90 -7.51 8.51
CA ARG A 469 -20.45 -6.75 9.63
C ARG A 469 -20.93 -5.34 9.22
N TYR A 470 -20.28 -4.70 8.25
CA TYR A 470 -20.70 -3.39 7.75
C TYR A 470 -21.93 -3.45 6.84
N PHE A 471 -22.30 -4.66 6.40
CA PHE A 471 -23.57 -4.93 5.72
C PHE A 471 -24.72 -5.25 6.70
N ALA A 472 -24.53 -5.03 8.01
CA ALA A 472 -25.43 -5.47 9.08
C ALA A 472 -25.63 -7.00 9.15
N ILE A 473 -24.67 -7.77 8.64
CA ILE A 473 -24.66 -9.24 8.74
C ILE A 473 -23.99 -9.65 10.05
N ALA A 474 -24.70 -10.38 10.90
CA ALA A 474 -24.17 -10.92 12.14
C ALA A 474 -23.11 -11.99 11.84
N THR A 475 -22.00 -11.93 12.56
CA THR A 475 -20.92 -12.93 12.50
C THR A 475 -20.67 -13.49 13.91
N PRO A 476 -19.99 -14.63 14.08
CA PRO A 476 -19.60 -15.11 15.40
C PRO A 476 -18.81 -14.07 16.22
N LYS A 477 -17.99 -13.24 15.54
CA LYS A 477 -17.22 -12.16 16.16
C LYS A 477 -18.06 -10.93 16.50
N VAL A 478 -19.08 -10.64 15.70
CA VAL A 478 -19.96 -9.48 15.85
C VAL A 478 -21.41 -9.94 15.69
N PRO A 479 -22.01 -10.52 16.76
CA PRO A 479 -23.36 -11.07 16.69
C PRO A 479 -24.45 -9.99 16.57
N ARG A 480 -24.12 -8.73 16.86
CA ARG A 480 -25.00 -7.56 16.75
C ARG A 480 -24.25 -6.39 16.10
N PRO A 481 -24.24 -6.31 14.75
CA PRO A 481 -23.51 -5.28 14.03
C PRO A 481 -24.28 -3.95 14.06
N GLU A 482 -24.08 -3.17 15.12
CA GLU A 482 -24.64 -1.82 15.26
C GLU A 482 -23.49 -0.80 15.20
N PHE A 483 -23.46 0.00 14.12
CA PHE A 483 -22.44 1.00 13.89
C PHE A 483 -23.06 2.40 13.75
N PRO A 484 -22.36 3.47 14.16
CA PRO A 484 -22.80 4.83 13.95
C PRO A 484 -22.94 5.10 12.44
N PRO A 485 -24.03 5.74 12.00
CA PRO A 485 -24.26 5.99 10.58
C PRO A 485 -23.19 6.90 9.95
N ASN A 486 -22.49 7.69 10.77
CA ASN A 486 -21.41 8.59 10.38
C ASN A 486 -20.00 8.04 10.66
N LEU A 487 -19.83 6.73 10.91
CA LEU A 487 -18.50 6.14 11.03
C LEU A 487 -17.69 6.42 9.75
N ARG A 488 -16.47 6.96 9.91
CA ARG A 488 -15.63 7.43 8.79
C ARG A 488 -15.18 6.31 7.85
N GLU A 489 -14.96 5.09 8.35
CA GLU A 489 -14.51 3.92 7.57
C GLU A 489 -15.50 3.57 6.43
N ASN A 490 -15.46 2.34 5.91
CA ASN A 490 -16.08 1.98 4.63
C ASN A 490 -17.62 2.10 4.55
N LEU A 491 -18.35 2.33 5.65
CA LEU A 491 -19.83 2.37 5.64
C LEU A 491 -20.39 3.45 4.72
N ARG A 492 -19.69 4.58 4.59
CA ARG A 492 -20.13 5.70 3.75
C ARG A 492 -20.04 5.39 2.25
N LEU A 493 -19.32 4.33 1.89
CA LEU A 493 -19.03 3.93 0.50
C LEU A 493 -20.02 2.87 -0.03
N MET A 494 -20.99 2.49 0.79
CA MET A 494 -21.95 1.44 0.48
C MET A 494 -23.07 1.95 -0.44
N ARG A 495 -23.17 1.40 -1.65
CA ARG A 495 -24.23 1.77 -2.61
C ARG A 495 -25.50 0.96 -2.38
N TRP A 496 -26.16 1.21 -1.25
CA TRP A 496 -27.30 0.43 -0.75
C TRP A 496 -28.47 0.28 -1.72
N ARG A 497 -28.71 1.26 -2.61
CA ARG A 497 -29.74 1.15 -3.65
C ARG A 497 -29.47 0.01 -4.64
N GLU A 498 -28.19 -0.27 -4.89
CA GLU A 498 -27.73 -1.33 -5.79
C GLU A 498 -27.58 -2.67 -5.05
N ILE A 499 -27.14 -2.61 -3.79
CA ILE A 499 -26.89 -3.78 -2.94
C ILE A 499 -28.19 -4.42 -2.43
N GLY A 500 -29.19 -3.61 -2.08
CA GLY A 500 -30.39 -4.06 -1.39
C GLY A 500 -30.13 -4.35 0.10
N ASN A 501 -30.70 -5.45 0.61
CA ASN A 501 -30.65 -5.83 2.04
C ASN A 501 -30.10 -7.27 2.20
N PRO A 502 -28.78 -7.47 1.99
CA PRO A 502 -28.18 -8.79 2.02
C PRO A 502 -28.24 -9.40 3.43
N ARG A 503 -28.40 -10.72 3.51
CA ARG A 503 -28.55 -11.44 4.78
C ARG A 503 -27.42 -12.43 5.08
N THR A 504 -26.56 -12.71 4.11
CA THR A 504 -25.46 -13.67 4.24
C THR A 504 -24.19 -13.12 3.58
N THR A 505 -23.03 -13.63 4.01
CA THR A 505 -21.74 -13.30 3.39
C THR A 505 -21.75 -13.64 1.90
N GLU A 506 -22.37 -14.76 1.51
CA GLU A 506 -22.47 -15.18 0.10
C GLU A 506 -23.25 -14.17 -0.75
N ALA A 507 -24.26 -13.51 -0.18
CA ALA A 507 -25.08 -12.53 -0.88
C ALA A 507 -24.33 -11.22 -1.18
N ILE A 508 -23.22 -10.93 -0.49
CA ILE A 508 -22.42 -9.71 -0.72
C ILE A 508 -21.22 -9.92 -1.65
N LEU A 509 -20.85 -11.18 -1.93
CA LEU A 509 -19.71 -11.52 -2.82
C LEU A 509 -19.81 -10.92 -4.23
N PRO A 510 -20.99 -10.78 -4.86
CA PRO A 510 -21.10 -10.09 -6.15
C PRO A 510 -20.62 -8.63 -6.12
N PHE A 511 -20.64 -7.99 -4.94
CA PHE A 511 -20.27 -6.59 -4.70
C PHE A 511 -18.86 -6.43 -4.12
N ALA A 512 -18.11 -7.52 -3.96
CA ALA A 512 -16.73 -7.50 -3.51
C ALA A 512 -15.81 -7.55 -4.75
N HIS A 513 -15.44 -6.38 -5.26
CA HIS A 513 -14.74 -6.25 -6.54
C HIS A 513 -13.24 -6.43 -6.48
N THR A 514 -12.65 -6.55 -5.28
CA THR A 514 -11.25 -7.00 -5.12
C THR A 514 -11.14 -8.49 -5.40
N ARG A 515 -11.32 -8.90 -6.65
CA ARG A 515 -11.46 -10.30 -7.08
C ARG A 515 -10.62 -10.59 -8.30
N ASP A 516 -10.33 -11.87 -8.51
CA ASP A 516 -9.64 -12.36 -9.71
C ASP A 516 -8.27 -11.68 -9.94
N ASN A 517 -7.64 -11.17 -8.88
CA ASN A 517 -6.31 -10.58 -8.94
C ASN A 517 -5.24 -11.66 -8.86
N VAL A 518 -4.11 -11.45 -9.56
CA VAL A 518 -2.94 -12.32 -9.53
C VAL A 518 -1.76 -11.53 -8.96
N VAL A 519 -1.30 -11.95 -7.78
CA VAL A 519 -0.11 -11.40 -7.12
C VAL A 519 1.00 -12.44 -7.19
N ARG A 520 1.98 -12.23 -8.07
CA ARG A 520 2.97 -13.27 -8.37
C ARG A 520 4.39 -12.81 -8.61
N ASP A 521 5.34 -13.69 -8.33
CA ASP A 521 6.75 -13.45 -8.65
C ASP A 521 7.33 -12.17 -7.98
N ASN A 522 6.72 -11.71 -6.88
CA ASN A 522 7.20 -10.54 -6.14
C ASN A 522 8.18 -10.94 -5.03
N GLU A 523 9.11 -10.05 -4.74
CA GLU A 523 10.04 -10.17 -3.63
C GLU A 523 9.70 -9.12 -2.57
N ILE A 524 9.52 -9.56 -1.32
CA ILE A 524 9.19 -8.69 -0.20
C ILE A 524 10.12 -9.00 0.98
N HIS A 525 10.87 -8.03 1.45
CA HIS A 525 11.62 -8.19 2.70
C HIS A 525 11.70 -6.89 3.48
N ASP A 526 12.17 -6.91 4.73
CA ASP A 526 12.28 -5.71 5.56
C ASP A 526 10.97 -4.89 5.61
N ALA A 527 9.82 -5.58 5.56
CA ALA A 527 8.52 -4.98 5.83
C ALA A 527 8.13 -5.22 7.28
N MET A 528 7.07 -4.55 7.74
CA MET A 528 6.66 -4.54 9.15
C MET A 528 7.72 -3.93 10.09
N GLN A 529 8.48 -2.92 9.67
CA GLN A 529 9.59 -2.34 10.46
C GLN A 529 9.18 -1.33 11.53
N VAL A 530 7.96 -0.78 11.47
CA VAL A 530 7.46 0.19 12.45
C VAL A 530 6.21 -0.31 13.17
N LEU A 531 5.13 -0.57 12.42
CA LEU A 531 3.83 -0.97 12.96
C LEU A 531 3.77 -2.47 13.32
N ARG A 532 2.61 -2.92 13.81
CA ARG A 532 2.31 -4.33 14.15
C ARG A 532 0.97 -4.75 13.56
N ASP A 533 0.72 -6.06 13.54
CA ASP A 533 -0.51 -6.70 12.98
C ASP A 533 -0.72 -6.56 11.46
N GLY A 534 0.35 -6.22 10.73
CA GLY A 534 0.40 -6.28 9.27
C GLY A 534 1.17 -7.52 8.80
N ASN A 535 1.48 -7.63 7.51
CA ASN A 535 1.96 -8.83 6.83
C ASN A 535 2.71 -8.44 5.54
N GLY A 536 3.45 -9.39 4.94
CA GLY A 536 3.99 -9.17 3.60
C GLY A 536 2.88 -8.96 2.57
N ILE A 537 1.93 -9.89 2.50
CA ILE A 537 0.72 -9.81 1.69
C ILE A 537 -0.50 -10.06 2.60
N TYR A 538 -1.41 -9.09 2.64
CA TYR A 538 -2.62 -9.11 3.45
C TYR A 538 -3.87 -9.13 2.58
N LEU A 539 -4.83 -10.00 2.92
CA LEU A 539 -6.14 -10.04 2.28
C LEU A 539 -7.25 -10.05 3.32
N SER A 540 -8.24 -9.16 3.22
CA SER A 540 -9.43 -9.19 4.09
C SER A 540 -10.70 -8.82 3.33
N SER A 541 -11.70 -9.71 3.36
CA SER A 541 -12.98 -9.48 2.70
C SER A 541 -12.88 -9.12 1.21
N ALA A 542 -11.76 -9.47 0.57
CA ALA A 542 -11.62 -9.40 -0.86
C ALA A 542 -12.60 -10.40 -1.51
N GLY A 543 -12.96 -10.14 -2.76
CA GLY A 543 -13.79 -11.05 -3.52
C GLY A 543 -13.10 -12.38 -3.86
N LYS A 544 -13.74 -13.17 -4.72
CA LYS A 544 -13.28 -14.52 -5.06
C LYS A 544 -12.11 -14.51 -6.04
N GLY A 545 -11.43 -15.65 -6.19
CA GLY A 545 -10.55 -15.90 -7.34
C GLY A 545 -9.18 -15.22 -7.27
N ASN A 546 -8.86 -14.53 -6.16
CA ASN A 546 -7.53 -13.99 -5.96
C ASN A 546 -6.50 -15.13 -5.84
N VAL A 547 -5.34 -14.95 -6.50
CA VAL A 547 -4.24 -15.92 -6.53
C VAL A 547 -2.95 -15.25 -6.04
N ILE A 548 -2.37 -15.79 -4.97
CA ILE A 548 -1.06 -15.38 -4.43
C ILE A 548 -0.06 -16.48 -4.78
N GLN A 549 0.82 -16.23 -5.75
CA GLN A 549 1.65 -17.28 -6.36
C GLN A 549 3.13 -16.93 -6.51
N ARG A 550 4.07 -17.82 -6.15
CA ARG A 550 5.52 -17.62 -6.41
C ARG A 550 6.10 -16.31 -5.87
N ASN A 551 5.56 -15.80 -4.77
CA ASN A 551 6.19 -14.68 -4.07
C ASN A 551 7.26 -15.21 -3.10
N VAL A 552 8.35 -14.47 -2.93
CA VAL A 552 9.40 -14.77 -1.94
C VAL A 552 9.37 -13.68 -0.87
N ILE A 553 9.12 -14.07 0.38
CA ILE A 553 8.92 -13.16 1.50
C ILE A 553 9.83 -13.52 2.67
N TYR A 554 10.69 -12.60 3.10
CA TYR A 554 11.69 -12.87 4.14
C TYR A 554 11.99 -11.62 4.98
N ASN A 555 12.78 -11.75 6.05
CA ASN A 555 13.22 -10.65 6.90
C ASN A 555 12.12 -9.67 7.36
N MET A 556 10.97 -10.20 7.77
CA MET A 556 9.83 -9.40 8.24
C MET A 556 9.96 -9.03 9.72
N GLY A 557 9.65 -7.79 10.09
CA GLY A 557 9.67 -7.26 11.47
C GLY A 557 8.57 -7.79 12.42
N GLY A 558 8.09 -9.02 12.20
CA GLY A 558 7.03 -9.70 12.94
C GLY A 558 5.70 -9.81 12.18
N SER A 559 4.86 -10.77 12.58
CA SER A 559 3.59 -11.21 11.93
C SER A 559 3.76 -12.24 10.80
N ALA A 560 2.82 -12.36 9.85
CA ALA A 560 2.84 -13.37 8.79
C ALA A 560 3.42 -12.84 7.47
N ALA A 561 4.00 -13.73 6.67
CA ALA A 561 4.35 -13.42 5.29
C ALA A 561 3.08 -13.19 4.45
N ILE A 562 2.13 -14.12 4.53
CA ILE A 562 0.85 -14.04 3.82
C ILE A 562 -0.27 -14.27 4.83
N ARG A 563 -1.31 -13.44 4.81
CA ARG A 563 -2.49 -13.62 5.67
C ARG A 563 -3.78 -13.46 4.89
N THR A 564 -4.64 -14.48 4.96
CA THR A 564 -6.09 -14.28 4.76
C THR A 564 -6.69 -13.93 6.12
N ASP A 565 -7.06 -12.67 6.27
CA ASP A 565 -7.58 -12.13 7.51
C ASP A 565 -9.12 -12.24 7.58
N ASP A 566 -9.74 -11.47 8.46
CA ASP A 566 -11.17 -11.58 8.74
C ASP A 566 -12.02 -11.56 7.46
N ASP A 567 -12.92 -12.56 7.39
CA ASP A 567 -13.95 -12.72 6.37
C ASP A 567 -13.38 -12.89 4.94
N GLN A 568 -12.12 -13.35 4.80
CA GLN A 568 -11.50 -13.67 3.51
C GLN A 568 -11.69 -15.15 3.13
N SER A 569 -12.37 -15.41 2.01
CA SER A 569 -12.55 -16.74 1.43
C SER A 569 -12.22 -16.77 -0.06
N TYR A 570 -12.13 -17.98 -0.63
CA TYR A 570 -11.99 -18.25 -2.07
C TYR A 570 -10.68 -17.71 -2.69
N CYS A 571 -9.62 -17.60 -1.89
CA CYS A 571 -8.26 -17.29 -2.35
C CYS A 571 -7.45 -18.57 -2.55
N THR A 572 -6.53 -18.54 -3.53
CA THR A 572 -5.52 -19.59 -3.75
C THR A 572 -4.14 -19.05 -3.37
N ILE A 573 -3.45 -19.73 -2.45
CA ILE A 573 -2.09 -19.41 -2.02
C ILE A 573 -1.20 -20.59 -2.41
N THR A 574 -0.31 -20.39 -3.39
CA THR A 574 0.47 -21.50 -3.94
C THR A 574 1.85 -21.12 -4.40
N ASP A 575 2.79 -22.06 -4.38
CA ASP A 575 4.15 -21.87 -4.88
C ASP A 575 4.92 -20.73 -4.19
N ASN A 576 4.50 -20.22 -3.03
CA ASN A 576 5.22 -19.13 -2.35
C ASN A 576 6.37 -19.69 -1.50
N VAL A 577 7.42 -18.89 -1.35
CA VAL A 577 8.49 -19.17 -0.39
C VAL A 577 8.46 -18.13 0.72
N THR A 578 8.37 -18.57 1.97
CA THR A 578 8.41 -17.67 3.13
C THR A 578 9.54 -18.08 4.06
N PHE A 579 10.21 -17.08 4.65
CA PHE A 579 11.38 -17.29 5.47
C PHE A 579 11.31 -16.48 6.77
N GLY A 580 11.53 -17.14 7.91
CA GLY A 580 11.44 -16.58 9.26
C GLY A 580 10.01 -16.32 9.76
N VAL A 581 9.06 -16.05 8.85
CA VAL A 581 7.63 -15.92 9.12
C VAL A 581 6.81 -16.84 8.20
N GLY A 582 5.60 -17.17 8.65
CA GLY A 582 4.74 -18.17 8.04
C GLY A 582 3.53 -17.60 7.30
N ILE A 583 2.62 -18.49 6.90
CA ILE A 583 1.33 -18.14 6.31
C ILE A 583 0.24 -18.25 7.38
N VAL A 584 -0.74 -17.35 7.38
CA VAL A 584 -1.92 -17.42 8.24
C VAL A 584 -3.16 -17.54 7.34
N ILE A 585 -3.96 -18.56 7.58
CA ILE A 585 -5.23 -18.75 6.88
C ILE A 585 -6.41 -18.65 7.84
N LYS A 586 -7.37 -17.79 7.49
CA LYS A 586 -8.74 -17.76 8.04
C LYS A 586 -9.72 -18.24 6.99
N ASP A 587 -10.87 -18.73 7.44
CA ASP A 587 -12.03 -19.08 6.62
C ASP A 587 -11.68 -20.01 5.43
N PHE A 588 -12.51 -20.10 4.38
CA PHE A 588 -12.39 -21.09 3.30
C PHE A 588 -11.39 -20.67 2.22
N ASN A 589 -10.16 -21.16 2.28
CA ASN A 589 -9.09 -20.89 1.29
C ASN A 589 -8.32 -22.15 0.88
N ALA A 590 -7.66 -22.10 -0.28
CA ALA A 590 -6.79 -23.17 -0.77
C ALA A 590 -5.32 -22.78 -0.60
N THR A 591 -4.51 -23.63 0.04
CA THR A 591 -3.08 -23.38 0.32
C THR A 591 -2.26 -24.61 -0.01
N TRP A 592 -1.47 -24.57 -1.08
CA TRP A 592 -0.75 -25.76 -1.54
C TRP A 592 0.57 -25.44 -2.25
N ASN A 593 1.53 -26.36 -2.23
CA ASN A 593 2.84 -26.20 -2.88
C ASN A 593 3.68 -25.01 -2.39
N ASN A 594 3.48 -24.54 -1.16
CA ASN A 594 4.30 -23.47 -0.58
C ASN A 594 5.49 -24.05 0.19
N ILE A 595 6.58 -23.31 0.25
CA ILE A 595 7.79 -23.61 1.02
C ILE A 595 7.86 -22.62 2.18
N MET A 596 7.83 -23.12 3.42
CA MET A 596 7.88 -22.30 4.63
C MET A 596 9.12 -22.69 5.43
N VAL A 597 10.07 -21.79 5.52
CA VAL A 597 11.37 -22.02 6.16
C VAL A 597 11.46 -21.20 7.44
N ASN A 598 11.70 -21.86 8.57
CA ASN A 598 11.64 -21.32 9.93
C ASN A 598 10.33 -20.60 10.27
N GLY A 599 9.32 -20.75 9.42
CA GLY A 599 7.95 -20.33 9.59
C GLY A 599 7.02 -21.54 9.51
N GLY A 600 5.73 -21.29 9.68
CA GLY A 600 4.70 -22.32 9.68
C GLY A 600 3.40 -21.86 9.06
N LEU A 601 2.42 -22.74 9.07
CA LEU A 601 1.07 -22.38 8.70
C LEU A 601 0.18 -22.24 9.93
N ARG A 602 -0.34 -21.04 10.21
CA ARG A 602 -1.38 -20.89 11.23
C ARG A 602 -2.75 -20.99 10.57
N ILE A 603 -3.58 -21.85 11.11
CA ILE A 603 -4.93 -22.14 10.64
C ILE A 603 -5.92 -21.71 11.70
N THR A 604 -6.68 -20.68 11.35
CA THR A 604 -7.73 -20.09 12.20
C THR A 604 -9.09 -20.16 11.51
N SER A 605 -9.23 -21.09 10.57
CA SER A 605 -10.46 -21.36 9.81
C SER A 605 -11.43 -22.19 10.63
N ASP A 606 -12.70 -21.77 10.67
CA ASP A 606 -13.83 -22.56 11.18
C ASP A 606 -14.49 -23.39 10.07
N ARG A 607 -13.93 -23.39 8.85
CA ARG A 607 -14.42 -24.13 7.68
C ARG A 607 -13.56 -25.36 7.39
N PRO A 608 -14.03 -26.59 7.70
CA PRO A 608 -13.26 -27.83 7.54
C PRO A 608 -12.95 -28.18 6.08
N ASP A 609 -13.60 -27.54 5.12
CA ASP A 609 -13.42 -27.78 3.69
C ASP A 609 -12.21 -27.05 3.10
N SER A 610 -11.53 -26.18 3.85
CA SER A 610 -10.30 -25.53 3.37
C SER A 610 -9.26 -26.61 3.01
N ARG A 611 -8.50 -26.38 1.94
CA ARG A 611 -7.55 -27.37 1.39
C ARG A 611 -6.14 -26.93 1.70
N VAL A 612 -5.41 -27.72 2.47
CA VAL A 612 -4.02 -27.43 2.85
C VAL A 612 -3.14 -28.64 2.53
N GLU A 613 -2.41 -28.65 1.44
CA GLU A 613 -1.69 -29.87 1.05
C GLU A 613 -0.44 -29.60 0.25
N ARG A 614 0.45 -30.59 0.19
CA ARG A 614 1.66 -30.51 -0.66
C ARG A 614 2.56 -29.33 -0.31
N ASN A 615 2.58 -28.88 0.94
CA ASN A 615 3.49 -27.83 1.39
C ASN A 615 4.78 -28.46 1.95
N VAL A 616 5.88 -27.71 1.85
CA VAL A 616 7.17 -28.05 2.44
C VAL A 616 7.41 -27.16 3.64
N TYR A 617 7.61 -27.75 4.80
CA TYR A 617 7.97 -27.04 6.02
C TYR A 617 9.40 -27.38 6.42
N VAL A 618 10.22 -26.37 6.63
CA VAL A 618 11.65 -26.53 6.91
C VAL A 618 11.99 -25.79 8.20
N SER A 619 12.65 -26.46 9.13
CA SER A 619 13.20 -25.85 10.34
C SER A 619 14.71 -26.09 10.38
N TYR A 620 15.49 -25.03 10.21
CA TYR A 620 16.94 -25.03 10.39
C TYR A 620 17.35 -24.76 11.85
N THR A 621 16.43 -24.27 12.67
CA THR A 621 16.68 -23.90 14.07
C THR A 621 16.36 -25.02 15.06
N GLY A 622 15.76 -26.13 14.58
CA GLY A 622 15.24 -27.21 15.40
C GLY A 622 13.92 -26.87 16.12
N GLN A 623 13.50 -25.60 16.13
CA GLN A 623 12.18 -25.18 16.58
C GLN A 623 11.19 -25.34 15.42
N SER A 624 10.41 -26.43 15.46
CA SER A 624 9.47 -26.82 14.41
C SER A 624 8.07 -26.24 14.67
N ARG A 625 7.74 -25.11 14.02
CA ARG A 625 6.37 -24.60 13.96
C ARG A 625 5.75 -24.99 12.62
N PHE A 626 5.32 -26.24 12.48
CA PHE A 626 4.79 -26.73 11.19
C PHE A 626 3.40 -26.16 10.90
N TYR A 627 2.45 -26.39 11.80
CA TYR A 627 1.18 -25.67 11.78
C TYR A 627 0.58 -25.49 13.17
N GLU A 628 -0.09 -24.36 13.37
CA GLU A 628 -0.82 -24.01 14.58
C GLU A 628 -2.32 -23.97 14.23
N VAL A 629 -3.12 -24.83 14.84
CA VAL A 629 -4.58 -24.78 14.76
C VAL A 629 -5.06 -24.12 16.03
N ASP A 630 -5.90 -23.08 15.95
CA ASP A 630 -6.41 -22.39 17.13
C ASP A 630 -7.15 -23.40 18.04
N THR A 631 -6.47 -23.82 19.08
CA THR A 631 -7.07 -24.34 20.29
C THR A 631 -6.59 -23.41 21.39
N VAL A 632 -7.41 -22.39 21.67
CA VAL A 632 -7.33 -21.44 22.79
C VAL A 632 -6.01 -20.61 22.96
N ASN A 633 -6.14 -19.29 22.75
CA ASN A 633 -5.33 -18.20 23.33
C ASN A 633 -3.78 -18.26 23.23
N SER A 634 -3.23 -18.13 22.03
CA SER A 634 -1.88 -17.61 21.78
C SER A 634 -1.94 -16.27 21.03
N TYR A 635 -2.87 -15.39 21.41
CA TYR A 635 -2.82 -14.00 20.96
C TYR A 635 -1.72 -13.28 21.76
N PHE A 636 -0.59 -13.02 21.08
CA PHE A 636 0.59 -12.29 21.55
C PHE A 636 1.56 -13.07 22.46
N GLY A 637 2.67 -13.54 21.88
CA GLY A 637 3.94 -13.68 22.61
C GLY A 637 4.65 -15.02 22.43
N ASN A 638 5.91 -14.93 22.03
CA ASN A 638 6.90 -15.97 22.31
C ASN A 638 7.01 -16.15 23.84
N ALA A 639 6.67 -17.34 24.33
CA ALA A 639 7.19 -17.83 25.60
C ALA A 639 8.30 -18.85 25.27
N PRO A 640 9.52 -18.69 25.81
CA PRO A 640 10.52 -19.73 25.72
C PRO A 640 10.10 -20.86 26.67
N GLY A 641 9.64 -21.97 26.09
CA GLY A 641 9.27 -23.18 26.86
C GLY A 641 7.93 -23.82 26.48
N ASP A 642 7.08 -23.14 25.69
CA ASP A 642 5.86 -23.77 25.18
C ASP A 642 6.24 -24.75 24.07
N THR A 643 6.11 -26.06 24.37
CA THR A 643 6.06 -27.12 23.36
C THR A 643 4.97 -26.73 22.38
N MET A 644 5.29 -26.29 21.15
CA MET A 644 5.50 -27.19 20.02
C MET A 644 4.37 -28.23 19.99
N LEU A 645 3.55 -28.22 18.94
CA LEU A 645 2.31 -29.03 18.77
C LEU A 645 1.08 -28.34 19.39
N GLY A 646 0.05 -28.05 18.57
CA GLY A 646 -1.09 -27.17 18.90
C GLY A 646 -1.70 -27.33 20.30
N ASN A 647 -2.08 -26.20 20.91
CA ASN A 647 -2.64 -26.06 22.26
C ASN A 647 -4.00 -26.76 22.46
N TYR A 648 -4.09 -28.08 22.52
CA TYR A 648 -5.37 -28.79 22.76
C TYR A 648 -6.07 -28.36 24.08
N ASN A 649 -7.32 -27.86 24.01
CA ASN A 649 -8.21 -27.64 25.18
C ASN A 649 -9.51 -28.46 25.02
N PRO A 650 -9.79 -29.47 25.87
CA PRO A 650 -10.95 -30.35 25.76
C PRO A 650 -12.30 -29.70 26.14
N ASP A 651 -12.31 -28.53 26.78
CA ASP A 651 -13.54 -27.89 27.29
C ASP A 651 -14.22 -26.96 26.27
N HIS A 652 -13.64 -26.78 25.07
CA HIS A 652 -14.15 -25.88 24.03
C HIS A 652 -14.36 -26.62 22.70
N LYS A 653 -15.42 -26.28 21.96
CA LYS A 653 -15.82 -26.95 20.72
C LYS A 653 -14.63 -27.06 19.75
N PRO A 654 -14.23 -28.27 19.33
CA PRO A 654 -13.07 -28.44 18.48
C PRO A 654 -13.33 -27.80 17.11
N ILE A 655 -12.46 -26.87 16.71
CA ILE A 655 -12.30 -26.54 15.29
C ILE A 655 -11.79 -27.83 14.66
N VAL A 656 -12.59 -28.47 13.79
CA VAL A 656 -12.08 -29.57 12.96
C VAL A 656 -11.07 -28.92 12.02
N PRO A 657 -9.78 -29.28 12.11
CA PRO A 657 -8.78 -28.68 11.23
C PRO A 657 -9.15 -28.99 9.78
N PRO A 658 -8.81 -28.09 8.84
CA PRO A 658 -8.97 -28.37 7.42
C PRO A 658 -8.21 -29.63 7.03
N LYS A 659 -8.58 -30.23 5.90
CA LYS A 659 -7.89 -31.42 5.40
C LYS A 659 -6.45 -31.05 5.07
N THR A 660 -5.52 -31.54 5.91
CA THR A 660 -4.09 -31.47 5.67
C THR A 660 -3.58 -32.81 5.15
N ASP A 661 -2.81 -32.83 4.06
CA ASP A 661 -2.17 -34.07 3.59
C ASP A 661 -1.01 -33.83 2.59
N HIS A 662 -0.23 -34.89 2.33
CA HIS A 662 0.87 -34.91 1.36
C HIS A 662 1.93 -33.81 1.59
N ASN A 663 2.13 -33.40 2.84
CA ASN A 663 3.11 -32.38 3.20
C ASN A 663 4.50 -33.01 3.47
N LEU A 664 5.57 -32.25 3.23
CA LEU A 664 6.93 -32.63 3.58
C LEU A 664 7.40 -31.82 4.79
N PHE A 665 7.89 -32.49 5.83
CA PHE A 665 8.46 -31.86 7.02
C PHE A 665 9.97 -32.12 7.09
N SER A 666 10.78 -31.07 7.15
CA SER A 666 12.23 -31.14 7.28
C SER A 666 12.65 -30.44 8.57
N THR A 667 13.29 -31.19 9.48
CA THR A 667 13.75 -30.68 10.77
C THR A 667 14.83 -31.59 11.35
N SER A 668 15.67 -31.04 12.23
CA SER A 668 16.59 -31.83 13.05
C SER A 668 15.86 -32.59 14.18
N ASP A 669 14.69 -32.13 14.63
CA ASP A 669 13.86 -32.81 15.64
C ASP A 669 12.93 -33.85 14.99
N ARG A 670 13.52 -34.95 14.53
CA ARG A 670 12.75 -36.02 13.86
C ARG A 670 11.72 -36.68 14.79
N VAL A 671 12.06 -36.85 16.07
CA VAL A 671 11.18 -37.52 17.05
C VAL A 671 9.94 -36.67 17.30
N GLY A 672 10.09 -35.36 17.53
CA GLY A 672 8.97 -34.44 17.69
C GLY A 672 8.09 -34.38 16.44
N ALA A 673 8.69 -34.33 15.25
CA ALA A 673 7.96 -34.34 13.98
C ALA A 673 7.18 -35.65 13.74
N GLU A 674 7.75 -36.81 14.08
CA GLU A 674 7.05 -38.10 13.97
C GLU A 674 5.86 -38.16 14.94
N ALA A 675 6.08 -37.76 16.20
CA ALA A 675 5.03 -37.73 17.22
C ALA A 675 3.87 -36.81 16.78
N PHE A 676 4.18 -35.66 16.17
CA PHE A 676 3.20 -34.73 15.62
C PHE A 676 2.32 -35.35 14.55
N ILE A 677 2.94 -35.85 13.48
CA ILE A 677 2.24 -36.39 12.31
C ILE A 677 1.35 -37.56 12.75
N GLN A 678 1.88 -38.46 13.57
CA GLN A 678 1.10 -39.57 14.11
C GLN A 678 -0.04 -39.07 15.01
N GLY A 679 0.17 -38.02 15.79
CA GLY A 679 -0.88 -37.38 16.59
C GLY A 679 -2.01 -36.86 15.72
N MET A 680 -1.67 -36.18 14.63
CA MET A 680 -2.63 -35.63 13.66
C MET A 680 -3.43 -36.71 12.94
N GLN A 681 -2.74 -37.79 12.53
CA GLN A 681 -3.37 -38.97 11.94
C GLN A 681 -4.34 -39.66 12.91
N ARG A 682 -3.98 -39.79 14.19
CA ARG A 682 -4.83 -40.42 15.21
C ARG A 682 -6.02 -39.56 15.59
N ALA A 683 -5.82 -38.26 15.76
CA ALA A 683 -6.86 -37.34 16.26
C ALA A 683 -7.85 -36.90 15.17
N TRP A 684 -7.38 -36.63 13.95
CA TRP A 684 -8.21 -36.07 12.87
C TRP A 684 -8.16 -36.87 11.57
N GLY A 685 -7.28 -37.86 11.45
CA GLY A 685 -7.11 -38.62 10.20
C GLY A 685 -6.38 -37.84 9.10
N ASN A 686 -5.77 -36.70 9.44
CA ASN A 686 -5.00 -35.84 8.55
C ASN A 686 -3.55 -36.34 8.37
N ASP A 687 -2.85 -35.79 7.37
CA ASP A 687 -1.41 -36.01 7.10
C ASP A 687 -1.01 -37.48 6.97
N ARG A 688 -1.89 -38.32 6.41
CA ARG A 688 -1.66 -39.76 6.22
C ARG A 688 -0.56 -40.06 5.21
N ALA A 689 -0.47 -39.25 4.16
CA ALA A 689 0.53 -39.39 3.11
C ALA A 689 1.76 -38.51 3.36
N SER A 690 1.70 -37.59 4.32
CA SER A 690 2.79 -36.67 4.66
C SER A 690 4.03 -37.41 5.18
N ARG A 691 5.21 -36.84 4.93
CA ARG A 691 6.50 -37.49 5.24
C ARG A 691 7.48 -36.53 5.89
N ILE A 692 8.48 -37.11 6.56
CA ILE A 692 9.65 -36.38 7.06
C ILE A 692 10.82 -36.66 6.12
N GLY A 693 11.46 -35.61 5.62
CA GLY A 693 12.58 -35.72 4.70
C GLY A 693 13.19 -34.36 4.35
N ASP A 694 14.46 -34.39 3.94
CA ASP A 694 15.15 -33.22 3.42
C ASP A 694 14.61 -32.90 2.02
N PRO A 695 14.13 -31.67 1.74
CA PRO A 695 13.67 -31.27 0.41
C PRO A 695 14.80 -31.21 -0.63
N GLN A 696 16.07 -31.24 -0.22
CA GLN A 696 17.24 -31.20 -1.10
C GLN A 696 17.25 -29.96 -2.01
N PHE A 697 17.08 -28.77 -1.44
CA PHE A 697 17.14 -27.53 -2.23
C PHE A 697 18.49 -27.36 -2.93
N ARG A 698 18.48 -26.79 -4.13
CA ARG A 698 19.69 -26.56 -4.92
C ARG A 698 20.64 -25.56 -4.26
N ASP A 699 20.13 -24.40 -3.82
CA ASP A 699 20.93 -23.36 -3.17
C ASP A 699 20.05 -22.39 -2.36
N ALA A 700 19.49 -22.89 -1.26
CA ALA A 700 18.58 -22.13 -0.41
C ALA A 700 19.22 -20.83 0.16
N ALA A 701 20.54 -20.83 0.37
CA ALA A 701 21.26 -19.68 0.91
C ALA A 701 21.21 -18.46 -0.03
N HIS A 702 21.09 -18.68 -1.34
CA HIS A 702 20.95 -17.61 -2.33
C HIS A 702 19.54 -17.53 -2.94
N GLY A 703 18.54 -18.12 -2.27
CA GLY A 703 17.15 -18.04 -2.66
C GLY A 703 16.71 -19.03 -3.76
N ASP A 704 17.54 -20.01 -4.13
CA ASP A 704 17.17 -21.08 -5.07
C ASP A 704 16.57 -22.27 -4.31
N PHE A 705 15.25 -22.23 -4.15
CA PHE A 705 14.46 -23.25 -3.46
C PHE A 705 13.94 -24.36 -4.38
N ARG A 706 14.46 -24.46 -5.60
CA ARG A 706 14.16 -25.60 -6.48
C ARG A 706 14.76 -26.87 -5.89
N PHE A 707 14.09 -27.99 -6.12
CA PHE A 707 14.54 -29.29 -5.64
C PHE A 707 15.72 -29.83 -6.48
N GLY A 708 16.60 -30.57 -5.81
CA GLY A 708 17.62 -31.41 -6.41
C GLY A 708 17.05 -32.72 -6.93
N GLU A 709 17.88 -33.51 -7.61
CA GLU A 709 17.49 -34.81 -8.14
C GLU A 709 17.07 -35.76 -7.00
N ASN A 710 15.91 -36.41 -7.15
CA ASN A 710 15.34 -37.39 -6.21
C ASN A 710 14.80 -36.81 -4.89
N SER A 711 14.43 -35.53 -4.87
CA SER A 711 13.80 -34.94 -3.68
C SER A 711 12.56 -35.75 -3.25
N PRO A 712 12.42 -36.05 -1.94
CA PRO A 712 11.24 -36.75 -1.43
C PRO A 712 9.95 -35.94 -1.60
N ALA A 713 10.05 -34.63 -1.86
CA ALA A 713 8.92 -33.76 -2.17
C ALA A 713 8.18 -34.22 -3.44
N GLU A 714 8.91 -34.63 -4.47
CA GLU A 714 8.33 -35.05 -5.76
C GLU A 714 7.45 -36.29 -5.62
N ALA A 715 7.83 -37.22 -4.74
CA ALA A 715 7.04 -38.42 -4.45
C ALA A 715 5.70 -38.12 -3.73
N LEU A 716 5.54 -36.91 -3.17
CA LEU A 716 4.31 -36.40 -2.57
C LEU A 716 3.47 -35.59 -3.58
N GLY A 717 3.96 -35.43 -4.82
CA GLY A 717 3.37 -34.58 -5.84
C GLY A 717 3.65 -33.09 -5.62
N ILE A 718 4.60 -32.74 -4.75
CA ILE A 718 5.10 -31.38 -4.56
C ILE A 718 6.06 -31.10 -5.71
N HIS A 719 5.87 -30.00 -6.43
CA HIS A 719 6.77 -29.60 -7.51
C HIS A 719 7.64 -28.42 -7.09
N SER A 720 8.81 -28.30 -7.73
CA SER A 720 9.74 -27.20 -7.43
C SER A 720 9.09 -25.85 -7.68
N VAL A 721 9.32 -24.91 -6.76
CA VAL A 721 9.01 -23.50 -6.94
C VAL A 721 10.13 -22.83 -7.72
N ASP A 722 9.84 -22.27 -8.89
CA ASP A 722 10.83 -21.51 -9.66
C ASP A 722 10.96 -20.08 -9.12
N THR A 723 12.07 -19.81 -8.43
CA THR A 723 12.39 -18.50 -7.85
C THR A 723 13.33 -17.66 -8.74
N THR A 724 13.75 -18.18 -9.90
CA THR A 724 14.82 -17.55 -10.71
C THR A 724 14.43 -16.22 -11.35
N HIS A 725 13.13 -15.92 -11.44
CA HIS A 725 12.58 -14.69 -12.01
C HIS A 725 11.81 -13.86 -10.98
N VAL A 726 11.93 -14.17 -9.69
CA VAL A 726 11.25 -13.43 -8.61
C VAL A 726 11.96 -12.09 -8.37
N GLY A 727 11.18 -11.05 -8.07
CA GLY A 727 11.67 -9.68 -7.91
C GLY A 727 11.78 -8.99 -9.26
N LEU A 728 12.67 -7.99 -9.35
CA LEU A 728 12.85 -7.18 -10.55
C LEU A 728 13.31 -8.01 -11.75
N LEU A 729 12.75 -7.76 -12.93
CA LEU A 729 13.16 -8.44 -14.17
C LEU A 729 14.58 -8.05 -14.60
N ARG A 730 14.94 -6.78 -14.40
CA ARG A 730 16.28 -6.26 -14.69
C ARG A 730 17.35 -6.80 -13.74
N GLU A 731 16.95 -7.22 -12.55
CA GLU A 731 17.85 -7.72 -11.51
C GLU A 731 17.14 -8.78 -10.64
N PRO A 732 16.97 -10.02 -11.15
CA PRO A 732 16.23 -11.05 -10.42
C PRO A 732 16.89 -11.38 -9.07
N MET A 733 16.05 -11.67 -8.08
CA MET A 733 16.44 -11.91 -6.68
C MET A 733 17.64 -12.87 -6.57
N VAL A 734 17.55 -14.07 -7.15
CA VAL A 734 18.58 -15.11 -7.01
C VAL A 734 19.93 -14.62 -7.55
N GLU A 735 19.93 -13.94 -8.68
CA GLU A 735 21.17 -13.40 -9.26
C GLU A 735 21.73 -12.24 -8.44
N ARG A 736 20.86 -11.42 -7.83
CA ARG A 736 21.27 -10.36 -6.90
C ARG A 736 21.90 -10.93 -5.63
N LEU A 737 21.25 -11.90 -4.98
CA LEU A 737 21.72 -12.50 -3.73
C LEU A 737 23.05 -13.24 -3.90
N LYS A 738 23.31 -13.87 -5.06
CA LYS A 738 24.63 -14.44 -5.38
C LYS A 738 25.77 -13.40 -5.39
N ARG A 739 25.46 -12.12 -5.65
CA ARG A 739 26.46 -11.04 -5.72
C ARG A 739 26.61 -10.28 -4.40
N THR A 740 25.55 -10.18 -3.60
CA THR A 740 25.52 -9.35 -2.40
C THR A 740 25.82 -10.17 -1.15
N SER A 741 24.81 -10.79 -0.56
CA SER A 741 24.89 -11.59 0.67
C SER A 741 23.85 -12.70 0.65
N PRO A 742 24.14 -13.89 1.20
CA PRO A 742 23.16 -14.95 1.33
C PRO A 742 22.05 -14.59 2.33
N ILE A 743 20.88 -15.19 2.15
CA ILE A 743 19.79 -15.20 3.14
C ILE A 743 20.31 -15.93 4.38
N ASP A 744 20.16 -15.31 5.55
CA ASP A 744 20.46 -15.96 6.83
C ASP A 744 19.46 -17.09 7.10
N LEU A 745 19.79 -18.33 6.70
CA LEU A 745 18.91 -19.50 6.86
C LEU A 745 18.56 -19.85 8.32
N GLN A 746 19.16 -19.21 9.32
CA GLN A 746 18.79 -19.37 10.73
C GLN A 746 17.81 -18.33 11.23
N GLN A 747 17.45 -17.33 10.42
CA GLN A 747 16.51 -16.30 10.82
C GLN A 747 15.19 -16.90 11.31
N THR A 748 14.70 -16.35 12.40
CA THR A 748 13.36 -16.62 12.92
C THR A 748 12.58 -15.31 12.97
N ALA A 749 11.26 -15.38 13.17
CA ALA A 749 10.44 -14.19 13.37
C ALA A 749 11.07 -13.31 14.46
N THR A 750 11.58 -12.14 14.07
CA THR A 750 12.12 -11.18 15.02
C THR A 750 10.99 -10.75 15.93
N SER A 751 11.03 -11.16 17.21
CA SER A 751 10.18 -10.51 18.20
C SER A 751 10.71 -9.10 18.35
N LYS A 752 10.03 -8.11 17.76
CA LYS A 752 10.25 -6.74 18.19
C LYS A 752 10.02 -6.69 19.69
N ASP A 753 11.07 -6.32 20.42
CA ASP A 753 11.03 -6.08 21.86
C ASP A 753 9.73 -5.36 22.23
N ARG A 754 9.13 -5.79 23.33
CA ARG A 754 7.88 -5.24 23.87
C ARG A 754 8.12 -3.88 24.53
N GLY A 755 8.89 -3.00 23.88
CA GLY A 755 9.23 -1.65 24.34
C GLY A 755 8.07 -0.69 24.24
#